data_AF-A0A1H6QD29-F1
#
_entry.id   AF-A0A1H6QD29-F1
#
_cell.length_a   1.000
_cell.length_b   1.000
_cell.length_c   1.000
_cell.angle_alpha   90.00
_cell.angle_beta   90.00
_cell.angle_gamma   90.00
#
_symmetry.space_group_name_H-M   'P 1'
#
loop_
_entity.id
_entity.type
_entity.pdbx_description
1 polymer ?
#
loop_
_entity_poly.entity_id
_entity_poly.type
_entity_poly.pdbx_seq_one_letter_code
_entity_poly.pdbx_strand_id
1 'polypeptide(L)'
;MARIDIEKLFAEDGGERYILSHYPDARQSFQNLTRKFKTREEKTASASLKRINGEWGVTDFGLDTKWRNAIMVCMLETGQDYGQALREVCAFYNYQDENQSYQPKPRYEERPMLPEEQEGASNWVPKELTVSEIRTILTDNAWFALGNNDDNRKERAQQLFALYHVKSLEYYTNIYQGKHLTTYSTDEYPIFYFDEGDFGKIYRPKAAHDKRFRYIGKKPNHYVHGLKQHQDFITERKKEELNKKAADAEFAPSPEEVAKEVERQDVKLPEIIACSGGSDALNVACLGYRVIWMNSEAESLSHDDIAAIYKISYKVYNLPDIDKTGKATGHALAEKFLNLFTIWLPEKILRVDSEGKATSKDLRDYLRTHNKRDFDQLIKTALPYRFWDQEYQYDDEGNKKMKFGRPLVQYKFNHVQAYNFLAKSGFARFKSERDKEGFFYVRVVGNKVCKIEAQEIKGYLHSFLNDRWLYDEMVTQDLLNSMFSTNQLSISNLANLPLLDLDFKSFGPDYQYMFFPNCTWKITGKGIEETKGFQSDKYVWEDKMITFPVKDKSIPRVKKLDNMFRIERKDTGYHIDILNNECMFFRFLINTARVHWRKELEERQTLWLTHDSAKKREEYCEAHGLTDAEAELFFKQRSLEEQDQYIQDNRFSIAGQLLTEVEKGEQMQHLVNRIYTIGYMLHRYKDPSRAWCVWAMDNKLSEAMGDDAKSNGGSGKSLTGKVLKWIWRYNVSFSGRNPLLTKNPHIYDKVTRHTDLIIVDDCYEFLDFGFFFSDITGDMNPNPKQTQSYSITFDESPKFWFDSNFGDRDFSESTQRRKLVTSFSDYYHENNGSYKETRQPTDDFEGRRMFYDFTTDDWNRMFNFLAQCLNFYLSCPEKVKPPMNNIQKRNLLSSMGGRFFEWAETYFGIESNRLDNPVCKREAKEDYMNNERIRDLSTQKFTEYCKKYAAYHGYDYNPQELRNSQDRIIREFFGKKEEAIYFRTKTSAPLASDSEVKYPDPNPGIDFSPRPPDAEMDF
;
A
#
# COMPACT_ATOMS: atom_id res chain seq x y z
N MET A 1 8.92 9.69 38.50
CA MET A 1 8.26 10.99 38.28
C MET A 1 9.34 12.00 37.95
N ALA A 2 9.15 12.81 36.91
CA ALA A 2 10.07 13.89 36.56
C ALA A 2 10.17 14.90 37.72
N ARG A 3 11.33 15.53 37.87
CA ARG A 3 11.66 16.39 39.01
C ARG A 3 11.13 17.80 38.73
N ILE A 4 9.93 18.11 39.23
CA ILE A 4 9.32 19.45 39.14
C ILE A 4 10.20 20.44 39.91
N ASP A 5 10.58 21.53 39.26
CA ASP A 5 11.34 22.63 39.87
C ASP A 5 10.41 23.53 40.71
N ILE A 6 10.50 23.39 42.03
CA ILE A 6 9.64 24.09 42.99
C ILE A 6 9.94 25.60 43.02
N GLU A 7 11.19 26.00 42.79
CA GLU A 7 11.57 27.41 42.75
C GLU A 7 10.91 28.13 41.57
N LYS A 8 10.81 27.45 40.41
CA LYS A 8 10.08 27.97 39.25
C LYS A 8 8.57 27.96 39.44
N LEU A 9 8.01 26.92 40.05
CA LEU A 9 6.58 26.83 40.34
C LEU A 9 6.08 28.01 41.19
N PHE A 10 6.89 28.43 42.17
CA PHE A 10 6.55 29.55 43.08
C PHE A 10 7.21 30.88 42.71
N ALA A 11 7.80 31.01 41.52
CA ALA A 11 8.52 32.22 41.12
C ALA A 11 7.62 33.47 41.04
N GLU A 12 6.34 33.32 40.68
CA GLU A 12 5.42 34.44 40.48
C GLU A 12 5.00 35.10 41.81
N ASP A 13 4.57 34.30 42.79
CA ASP A 13 3.95 34.81 44.03
C ASP A 13 4.37 34.08 45.30
N GLY A 14 5.35 33.17 45.23
CA GLY A 14 5.81 32.39 46.39
C GLY A 14 4.80 31.38 46.94
N GLY A 15 3.68 31.10 46.27
CA GLY A 15 2.60 30.24 46.80
C GLY A 15 1.43 31.02 47.44
N GLU A 16 1.43 32.36 47.37
CA GLU A 16 0.45 33.23 48.02
C GLU A 16 -0.99 32.96 47.56
N ARG A 17 -1.24 32.93 46.24
CA ARG A 17 -2.60 32.74 45.71
C ARG A 17 -3.22 31.41 46.13
N TYR A 18 -2.41 30.35 46.21
CA TYR A 18 -2.89 29.05 46.66
C TYR A 18 -3.15 29.02 48.18
N ILE A 19 -2.31 29.68 49.00
CA ILE A 19 -2.60 29.80 50.44
C ILE A 19 -3.89 30.59 50.68
N LEU A 20 -4.15 31.63 49.89
CA LEU A 20 -5.36 32.46 49.99
C LEU A 20 -6.64 31.75 49.53
N SER A 21 -6.55 30.75 48.65
CA SER A 21 -7.73 29.97 48.25
C SER A 21 -8.25 29.10 49.40
N HIS A 22 -7.36 28.62 50.27
CA HIS A 22 -7.71 27.82 51.44
C HIS A 22 -7.91 28.65 52.73
N TYR A 23 -7.15 29.74 52.90
CA TYR A 23 -7.26 30.62 54.08
C TYR A 23 -7.47 32.09 53.69
N PRO A 24 -8.70 32.50 53.30
CA PRO A 24 -8.97 33.87 52.87
C PRO A 24 -8.66 34.97 53.91
N ASP A 25 -8.79 34.67 55.22
CA ASP A 25 -8.46 35.60 56.31
C ASP A 25 -6.95 35.92 56.39
N ALA A 26 -6.09 35.13 55.73
CA ALA A 26 -4.67 35.40 55.62
C ALA A 26 -4.36 36.63 54.74
N ARG A 27 -5.31 37.12 53.93
CA ARG A 27 -5.09 38.24 52.98
C ARG A 27 -4.48 39.49 53.61
N GLN A 28 -4.97 39.89 54.77
CA GLN A 28 -4.41 41.06 55.48
C GLN A 28 -3.05 40.76 56.13
N SER A 29 -2.74 39.48 56.39
CA SER A 29 -1.48 39.04 56.99
C SER A 29 -0.32 38.99 55.98
N PHE A 30 -0.57 38.99 54.66
CA PHE A 30 0.45 39.22 53.63
C PHE A 30 0.94 40.69 53.61
N GLN A 31 0.10 41.63 54.04
CA GLN A 31 0.44 43.06 54.13
C GLN A 31 1.01 43.44 55.52
N ASN A 32 0.60 42.74 56.58
CA ASN A 32 1.14 42.91 57.93
C ASN A 32 1.47 41.54 58.56
N LEU A 33 2.74 41.16 58.49
CA LEU A 33 3.24 39.85 58.93
C LEU A 33 3.12 39.59 60.45
N THR A 34 2.85 40.61 61.25
CA THR A 34 2.61 40.45 62.70
C THR A 34 1.17 40.05 63.03
N ARG A 35 0.24 40.21 62.07
CA ARG A 35 -1.18 39.87 62.24
C ARG A 35 -1.39 38.37 62.11
N LYS A 36 -1.90 37.74 63.17
CA LYS A 36 -2.35 36.35 63.12
C LYS A 36 -3.71 36.22 62.44
N PHE A 37 -3.96 35.09 61.78
CA PHE A 37 -5.23 34.76 61.11
C PHE A 37 -5.72 33.37 61.55
N LYS A 38 -6.99 33.07 61.27
CA LYS A 38 -7.59 31.77 61.62
C LYS A 38 -7.49 30.81 60.44
N THR A 39 -7.04 29.57 60.71
CA THR A 39 -7.03 28.44 59.76
C THR A 39 -8.15 27.45 60.02
N ARG A 40 -8.76 27.50 61.21
CA ARG A 40 -9.86 26.66 61.69
C ARG A 40 -10.80 27.47 62.59
N GLU A 41 -11.91 26.89 63.02
CA GLU A 41 -12.78 27.51 64.02
C GLU A 41 -12.10 27.58 65.39
N GLU A 42 -11.50 28.73 65.70
CA GLU A 42 -10.86 29.02 66.98
C GLU A 42 -11.27 30.40 67.52
N LYS A 43 -11.25 30.57 68.86
CA LYS A 43 -11.63 31.84 69.50
C LYS A 43 -10.61 32.96 69.22
N THR A 44 -9.31 32.64 69.27
CA THR A 44 -8.21 33.59 69.05
C THR A 44 -7.35 33.10 67.89
N ALA A 45 -7.06 33.98 66.92
CA ALA A 45 -6.25 33.63 65.75
C ALA A 45 -4.84 33.17 66.14
N SER A 46 -4.44 31.99 65.69
CA SER A 46 -3.18 31.35 66.09
C SER A 46 -2.19 31.13 64.96
N ALA A 47 -2.58 31.30 63.68
CA ALA A 47 -1.70 31.11 62.53
C ALA A 47 -0.99 32.39 62.08
N SER A 48 0.22 32.25 61.53
CA SER A 48 1.04 33.34 60.99
C SER A 48 1.70 32.96 59.67
N LEU A 49 2.07 33.97 58.88
CA LEU A 49 2.80 33.80 57.62
C LEU A 49 4.27 34.17 57.78
N LYS A 50 5.14 33.38 57.15
CA LYS A 50 6.56 33.71 57.01
C LYS A 50 7.05 33.30 55.64
N ARG A 51 7.84 34.18 55.01
CA ARG A 51 8.52 33.89 53.75
C ARG A 51 9.93 33.34 54.01
N ILE A 52 10.27 32.20 53.42
CA ILE A 52 11.60 31.57 53.51
C ILE A 52 11.99 31.12 52.10
N ASN A 53 13.18 31.51 51.64
CA ASN A 53 13.73 31.14 50.32
C ASN A 53 12.76 31.36 49.12
N GLY A 54 12.03 32.48 49.13
CA GLY A 54 11.10 32.83 48.05
C GLY A 54 9.68 32.30 48.24
N GLU A 55 9.49 31.26 49.06
CA GLU A 55 8.19 30.61 49.34
C GLU A 55 7.50 31.19 50.58
N TRP A 56 6.20 31.38 50.49
CA TRP A 56 5.32 31.67 51.63
C TRP A 56 4.94 30.38 52.33
N GLY A 57 5.01 30.39 53.66
CA GLY A 57 4.46 29.30 54.45
C GLY A 57 3.68 29.75 55.67
N VAL A 58 2.68 28.94 55.99
CA VAL A 58 1.77 29.08 57.12
C VAL A 58 2.33 28.29 58.29
N THR A 59 2.40 28.91 59.46
CA THR A 59 2.70 28.24 60.73
C THR A 59 1.57 28.47 61.72
N ASP A 60 0.96 27.39 62.18
CA ASP A 60 -0.14 27.42 63.14
C ASP A 60 0.36 27.08 64.54
N PHE A 61 0.32 28.07 65.44
CA PHE A 61 0.82 27.89 66.81
C PHE A 61 -0.14 27.14 67.74
N GLY A 62 -1.38 26.90 67.31
CA GLY A 62 -2.36 26.13 68.09
C GLY A 62 -2.47 24.65 67.70
N LEU A 63 -1.78 24.22 66.62
CA LEU A 63 -1.73 22.82 66.18
C LEU A 63 -0.39 22.17 66.50
N ASP A 64 0.59 22.32 65.60
CA ASP A 64 1.87 21.61 65.68
C ASP A 64 3.07 22.51 65.39
N THR A 65 2.85 23.82 65.22
CA THR A 65 3.91 24.83 64.98
C THR A 65 4.81 24.54 63.78
N LYS A 66 4.39 23.66 62.84
CA LYS A 66 5.16 23.36 61.65
C LYS A 66 4.91 24.40 60.56
N TRP A 67 6.00 24.82 59.92
CA TRP A 67 5.96 25.67 58.73
C TRP A 67 5.52 24.83 57.51
N ARG A 68 4.52 25.31 56.77
CA ARG A 68 3.92 24.64 55.61
C ARG A 68 3.82 25.59 54.43
N ASN A 69 4.49 25.27 53.32
CA ASN A 69 4.29 25.98 52.05
C ASN A 69 2.96 25.57 51.37
N ALA A 70 2.64 26.15 50.22
CA ALA A 70 1.39 25.88 49.50
C ALA A 70 1.12 24.38 49.23
N ILE A 71 2.16 23.60 48.89
CA ILE A 71 2.04 22.14 48.69
C ILE A 71 1.69 21.44 50.00
N MET A 72 2.37 21.80 51.10
CA MET A 72 2.09 21.21 52.42
C MET A 72 0.73 21.64 52.98
N VAL A 73 0.24 22.83 52.62
CA VAL A 73 -1.13 23.29 52.93
C VAL A 73 -2.14 22.43 52.17
N CYS A 74 -1.93 22.20 50.87
CA CYS A 74 -2.76 21.27 50.08
C CYS A 74 -2.81 19.88 50.73
N MET A 75 -1.66 19.32 51.11
CA MET A 75 -1.60 18.01 51.78
C MET A 75 -2.39 17.98 53.10
N LEU A 76 -2.32 19.06 53.89
CA LEU A 76 -3.02 19.14 55.17
C LEU A 76 -4.55 19.23 54.98
N GLU A 77 -5.00 20.09 54.07
CA GLU A 77 -6.43 20.38 53.88
C GLU A 77 -7.16 19.30 53.07
N THR A 78 -6.47 18.65 52.12
CA THR A 78 -7.09 17.64 51.24
C THR A 78 -6.79 16.20 51.66
N GLY A 79 -5.83 15.98 52.59
CA GLY A 79 -5.39 14.66 53.03
C GLY A 79 -4.60 13.86 51.97
N GLN A 80 -4.19 14.51 50.88
CA GLN A 80 -3.48 13.88 49.77
C GLN A 80 -1.98 13.64 50.07
N ASP A 81 -1.38 12.67 49.37
CA ASP A 81 0.07 12.48 49.36
C ASP A 81 0.80 13.63 48.62
N TYR A 82 2.11 13.77 48.85
CA TYR A 82 2.90 14.86 48.28
C TYR A 82 2.83 14.94 46.75
N GLY A 83 2.77 13.81 46.05
CA GLY A 83 2.76 13.78 44.59
C GLY A 83 1.41 14.17 43.98
N GLN A 84 0.31 13.88 44.67
CA GLN A 84 -1.03 14.34 44.31
C GLN A 84 -1.19 15.84 44.61
N ALA A 85 -0.80 16.27 45.82
CA ALA A 85 -0.83 17.68 46.20
C ALA A 85 0.03 18.55 45.28
N LEU A 86 1.23 18.08 44.89
CA LEU A 86 2.09 18.77 43.93
C LEU A 86 1.42 18.94 42.57
N ARG A 87 0.71 17.92 42.06
CA ARG A 87 -0.01 18.01 40.78
C ARG A 87 -1.18 19.00 40.85
N GLU A 88 -1.90 19.03 41.96
CA GLU A 88 -2.99 19.98 42.17
C GLU A 88 -2.48 21.42 42.24
N VAL A 89 -1.39 21.66 42.98
CA VAL A 89 -0.74 22.98 43.02
C VAL A 89 -0.18 23.35 41.64
N CYS A 90 0.46 22.43 40.92
CA CYS A 90 0.90 22.67 39.54
C CYS A 90 -0.28 23.00 38.61
N ALA A 91 -1.41 22.32 38.75
CA ALA A 91 -2.61 22.61 37.96
C ALA A 91 -3.19 24.00 38.31
N PHE A 92 -3.21 24.37 39.59
CA PHE A 92 -3.64 25.68 40.05
C PHE A 92 -2.77 26.82 39.48
N TYR A 93 -1.46 26.63 39.46
CA TYR A 93 -0.50 27.57 38.87
C TYR A 93 -0.31 27.39 37.35
N ASN A 94 -1.03 26.43 36.74
CA ASN A 94 -0.90 26.04 35.33
C ASN A 94 0.56 25.79 34.89
N TYR A 95 1.37 25.23 35.78
CA TYR A 95 2.79 24.96 35.60
C TYR A 95 3.01 23.69 34.76
N GLN A 96 3.83 23.77 33.71
CA GLN A 96 4.15 22.66 32.80
C GLN A 96 5.68 22.44 32.73
N ASP A 97 6.12 21.19 32.86
CA ASP A 97 7.53 20.77 32.94
C ASP A 97 8.24 20.80 31.56
N GLU A 98 9.57 20.97 31.56
CA GLU A 98 10.43 21.31 30.42
C GLU A 98 10.55 20.23 29.32
N ASN A 99 9.96 19.04 29.52
CA ASN A 99 9.97 17.94 28.54
C ASN A 99 8.69 17.84 27.67
N GLN A 100 7.80 18.83 27.71
CA GLN A 100 6.83 19.07 26.64
C GLN A 100 7.27 20.30 25.84
N SER A 101 7.30 20.19 24.50
CA SER A 101 7.70 21.29 23.63
C SER A 101 6.91 22.54 24.00
N TYR A 102 7.60 23.60 24.43
CA TYR A 102 6.98 24.89 24.66
C TYR A 102 6.25 25.32 23.38
N GLN A 103 4.91 25.38 23.45
CA GLN A 103 4.08 25.90 22.37
C GLN A 103 3.65 27.31 22.79
N PRO A 104 4.15 28.37 22.13
CA PRO A 104 3.74 29.73 22.47
C PRO A 104 2.23 29.85 22.33
N LYS A 105 1.55 30.23 23.41
CA LYS A 105 0.10 30.44 23.41
C LYS A 105 -0.20 31.93 23.29
N PRO A 106 -1.19 32.32 22.48
CA PRO A 106 -1.72 33.68 22.50
C PRO A 106 -2.34 34.00 23.85
N ARG A 107 -2.21 35.25 24.27
CA ARG A 107 -2.94 35.78 25.42
C ARG A 107 -4.37 36.13 24.98
N TYR A 108 -5.37 35.66 25.74
CA TYR A 108 -6.77 35.94 25.48
C TYR A 108 -7.41 36.68 26.65
N GLU A 109 -8.36 37.57 26.34
CA GLU A 109 -9.31 38.10 27.32
C GLU A 109 -10.72 37.88 26.80
N GLU A 110 -11.60 37.36 27.66
CA GLU A 110 -12.99 37.05 27.33
C GLU A 110 -13.92 37.86 28.23
N ARG A 111 -14.96 38.47 27.63
CA ARG A 111 -16.06 39.10 28.36
C ARG A 111 -17.40 38.80 27.70
N PRO A 112 -18.53 38.96 28.41
CA PRO A 112 -19.86 38.93 27.80
C PRO A 112 -20.02 40.01 26.73
N MET A 113 -20.81 39.72 25.69
CA MET A 113 -21.19 40.65 24.64
C MET A 113 -22.05 41.79 25.19
N LEU A 114 -21.75 43.03 24.80
CA LEU A 114 -22.55 44.21 25.15
C LEU A 114 -23.78 44.36 24.23
N PRO A 115 -24.86 45.05 24.66
CA PRO A 115 -26.08 45.20 23.85
C PRO A 115 -25.88 45.91 22.50
N GLU A 116 -24.86 46.76 22.38
CA GLU A 116 -24.51 47.49 21.17
C GLU A 116 -23.58 46.72 20.21
N GLU A 117 -23.02 45.59 20.66
CA GLU A 117 -22.16 44.75 19.85
C GLU A 117 -23.02 43.82 18.98
N GLN A 118 -22.51 43.45 17.80
CA GLN A 118 -23.21 42.52 16.89
C GLN A 118 -22.44 41.20 16.82
N GLU A 119 -23.19 40.09 16.79
CA GLU A 119 -22.61 38.74 16.64
C GLU A 119 -21.81 38.66 15.34
N GLY A 120 -20.58 38.16 15.42
CA GLY A 120 -19.65 38.12 14.28
C GLY A 120 -18.86 39.41 14.03
N ALA A 121 -19.14 40.51 14.73
CA ALA A 121 -18.34 41.73 14.62
C ALA A 121 -16.89 41.47 15.09
N SER A 122 -15.93 42.08 14.39
CA SER A 122 -14.51 41.93 14.64
C SER A 122 -13.83 43.28 14.52
N ASN A 123 -12.90 43.59 15.42
CA ASN A 123 -12.07 44.79 15.37
C ASN A 123 -10.59 44.42 15.53
N TRP A 124 -9.68 45.31 15.18
CA TRP A 124 -8.24 45.07 15.32
C TRP A 124 -7.50 46.38 15.57
N VAL A 125 -6.39 46.29 16.30
CA VAL A 125 -5.53 47.44 16.61
C VAL A 125 -4.11 47.13 16.13
N PRO A 126 -3.54 47.94 15.22
CA PRO A 126 -2.17 47.77 14.77
C PRO A 126 -1.17 48.30 15.78
N LYS A 127 0.05 47.76 15.76
CA LYS A 127 1.24 48.27 16.46
C LYS A 127 2.42 48.39 15.52
N GLU A 128 3.50 49.02 15.98
CA GLU A 128 4.74 49.11 15.22
C GLU A 128 5.43 47.74 15.10
N LEU A 129 5.93 47.43 13.89
CA LEU A 129 6.67 46.20 13.60
C LEU A 129 8.02 46.17 14.33
N THR A 130 8.26 45.11 15.11
CA THR A 130 9.56 44.87 15.75
C THR A 130 10.45 43.95 14.90
N VAL A 131 11.76 43.95 15.16
CA VAL A 131 12.71 43.07 14.46
C VAL A 131 12.40 41.59 14.72
N SER A 132 12.01 41.24 15.95
CA SER A 132 11.61 39.87 16.32
C SER A 132 10.41 39.37 15.49
N GLU A 133 9.43 40.26 15.29
CA GLU A 133 8.24 39.97 14.49
C GLU A 133 8.59 39.79 13.01
N ILE A 134 9.40 40.68 12.45
CA ILE A 134 9.87 40.57 11.06
C ILE A 134 10.59 39.23 10.83
N ARG A 135 11.48 38.85 11.75
CA ARG A 135 12.22 37.57 11.71
C ARG A 135 11.36 36.34 11.95
N THR A 136 10.08 36.51 12.35
CA THR A 136 9.14 35.39 12.41
C THR A 136 8.58 35.01 11.03
N ILE A 137 8.44 35.99 10.13
CA ILE A 137 7.97 35.78 8.76
C ILE A 137 9.16 35.51 7.83
N LEU A 138 10.21 36.33 7.92
CA LEU A 138 11.36 36.26 7.06
C LEU A 138 12.35 35.20 7.55
N THR A 139 12.89 34.44 6.61
CA THR A 139 14.05 33.57 6.84
C THR A 139 15.31 34.41 7.01
N ASP A 140 16.34 33.86 7.66
CA ASP A 140 17.59 34.58 7.88
C ASP A 140 18.22 35.06 6.56
N ASN A 141 18.22 34.23 5.50
CA ASN A 141 18.74 34.64 4.21
C ASN A 141 17.91 35.73 3.52
N ALA A 142 16.57 35.72 3.68
CA ALA A 142 15.73 36.83 3.20
C ALA A 142 15.99 38.12 3.99
N TRP A 143 16.17 38.01 5.31
CA TRP A 143 16.54 39.13 6.18
C TRP A 143 17.90 39.72 5.79
N PHE A 144 18.90 38.88 5.56
CA PHE A 144 20.23 39.33 5.16
C PHE A 144 20.26 39.94 3.76
N ALA A 145 19.34 39.57 2.87
CA ALA A 145 19.22 40.18 1.55
C ALA A 145 18.77 41.66 1.59
N LEU A 146 18.11 42.09 2.67
CA LEU A 146 17.63 43.45 2.80
C LEU A 146 18.74 44.47 3.04
N GLY A 147 19.91 44.11 3.56
CA GLY A 147 20.96 45.10 3.83
C GLY A 147 22.13 44.56 4.65
N ASN A 148 23.09 45.45 4.92
CA ASN A 148 24.36 45.08 5.59
C ASN A 148 24.32 45.22 7.12
N ASN A 149 23.35 45.96 7.67
CA ASN A 149 23.16 46.13 9.11
C ASN A 149 21.67 46.04 9.48
N ASP A 150 21.37 45.83 10.77
CA ASP A 150 20.01 45.54 11.22
C ASP A 150 19.05 46.73 11.13
N ASP A 151 19.55 47.96 11.31
CA ASP A 151 18.72 49.17 11.18
C ASP A 151 18.22 49.37 9.74
N ASN A 152 19.12 49.24 8.75
CA ASN A 152 18.78 49.32 7.33
C ASN A 152 17.83 48.19 6.91
N ARG A 153 18.04 46.98 7.44
CA ARG A 153 17.15 45.83 7.20
C ARG A 153 15.76 46.07 7.77
N LYS A 154 15.66 46.61 9.00
CA LYS A 154 14.38 46.95 9.63
C LYS A 154 13.62 47.97 8.80
N GLU A 155 14.28 49.07 8.40
CA GLU A 155 13.66 50.13 7.60
C GLU A 155 13.14 49.59 6.26
N ARG A 156 13.95 48.82 5.53
CA ARG A 156 13.54 48.22 4.26
C ARG A 156 12.43 47.18 4.42
N ALA A 157 12.47 46.38 5.48
CA ALA A 157 11.39 45.45 5.79
C ALA A 157 10.08 46.20 6.07
N GLN A 158 10.12 47.30 6.83
CA GLN A 158 8.94 48.13 7.10
C GLN A 158 8.38 48.74 5.81
N GLN A 159 9.22 49.27 4.93
CA GLN A 159 8.80 49.79 3.61
C GLN A 159 8.14 48.71 2.75
N LEU A 160 8.71 47.50 2.74
CA LEU A 160 8.18 46.36 1.98
C LEU A 160 6.85 45.86 2.56
N PHE A 161 6.76 45.73 3.88
CA PHE A 161 5.52 45.32 4.55
C PHE A 161 4.43 46.36 4.31
N ALA A 162 4.76 47.65 4.37
CA ALA A 162 3.84 48.74 4.03
C ALA A 162 3.37 48.65 2.57
N LEU A 163 4.27 48.38 1.61
CA LEU A 163 3.91 48.18 0.20
C LEU A 163 2.88 47.06 0.02
N TYR A 164 2.98 45.97 0.78
CA TYR A 164 2.06 44.83 0.72
C TYR A 164 0.96 44.88 1.81
N HIS A 165 0.74 46.05 2.40
CA HIS A 165 -0.27 46.32 3.42
C HIS A 165 -0.25 45.35 4.62
N VAL A 166 0.94 44.89 5.00
CA VAL A 166 1.14 44.00 6.15
C VAL A 166 1.34 44.84 7.42
N LYS A 167 0.44 44.66 8.39
CA LYS A 167 0.47 45.33 9.69
C LYS A 167 0.74 44.31 10.80
N SER A 168 1.55 44.68 11.79
CA SER A 168 1.62 43.94 13.06
C SER A 168 0.45 44.37 13.93
N LEU A 169 -0.20 43.43 14.62
CA LEU A 169 -1.32 43.72 15.51
C LEU A 169 -0.87 43.75 16.96
N GLU A 170 -1.45 44.66 17.76
CA GLU A 170 -1.44 44.57 19.22
C GLU A 170 -2.45 43.51 19.67
N TYR A 171 -3.67 43.58 19.14
CA TYR A 171 -4.70 42.58 19.33
C TYR A 171 -5.74 42.64 18.21
N TYR A 172 -6.55 41.59 18.13
CA TYR A 172 -7.83 41.63 17.42
C TYR A 172 -8.94 41.09 18.32
N THR A 173 -10.17 41.53 18.08
CA THR A 173 -11.36 41.09 18.78
C THR A 173 -12.29 40.34 17.83
N ASN A 174 -13.03 39.38 18.37
CA ASN A 174 -14.14 38.78 17.67
C ASN A 174 -15.29 38.47 18.63
N ILE A 175 -16.51 38.76 18.19
CA ILE A 175 -17.71 38.37 18.92
C ILE A 175 -18.20 37.03 18.35
N TYR A 176 -18.29 36.03 19.21
CA TYR A 176 -18.72 34.68 18.86
C TYR A 176 -19.46 34.02 20.02
N GLN A 177 -20.62 33.43 19.75
CA GLN A 177 -21.49 32.77 20.73
C GLN A 177 -21.83 33.69 21.92
N GLY A 178 -22.14 34.97 21.67
CA GLY A 178 -22.48 35.92 22.73
C GLY A 178 -21.31 36.31 23.64
N LYS A 179 -20.07 36.02 23.22
CA LYS A 179 -18.84 36.36 23.94
C LYS A 179 -17.95 37.27 23.09
N HIS A 180 -17.39 38.30 23.70
CA HIS A 180 -16.36 39.14 23.10
C HIS A 180 -14.98 38.59 23.48
N LEU A 181 -14.27 38.03 22.51
CA LEU A 181 -12.93 37.46 22.67
C LEU A 181 -11.88 38.40 22.08
N THR A 182 -10.97 38.89 22.92
CA THR A 182 -9.77 39.63 22.51
C THR A 182 -8.58 38.69 22.46
N THR A 183 -7.85 38.66 21.35
CA THR A 183 -6.60 37.90 21.19
C THR A 183 -5.43 38.85 21.03
N TYR A 184 -4.51 38.84 21.99
CA TYR A 184 -3.33 39.71 22.01
C TYR A 184 -2.13 39.06 21.31
N SER A 185 -1.37 39.89 20.63
CA SER A 185 -0.06 39.58 20.05
C SER A 185 1.02 39.72 21.11
N THR A 186 1.95 38.77 21.14
CA THR A 186 3.09 38.76 22.08
C THR A 186 4.39 38.51 21.30
N ASP A 187 5.55 38.77 21.91
CA ASP A 187 6.84 38.55 21.25
C ASP A 187 7.05 37.09 20.82
N GLU A 188 6.47 36.14 21.55
CA GLU A 188 6.53 34.71 21.24
C GLU A 188 5.35 34.22 20.37
N TYR A 189 4.28 35.01 20.29
CA TYR A 189 3.11 34.74 19.46
C TYR A 189 2.68 35.99 18.68
N PRO A 190 3.44 36.37 17.65
CA PRO A 190 3.14 37.56 16.87
C PRO A 190 1.94 37.34 15.94
N ILE A 191 1.16 38.39 15.74
CA ILE A 191 -0.05 38.39 14.91
C ILE A 191 0.07 39.47 13.85
N PHE A 192 -0.16 39.10 12.60
CA PHE A 192 -0.11 40.00 11.45
C PHE A 192 -1.46 40.12 10.78
N TYR A 193 -1.67 41.23 10.07
CA TYR A 193 -2.87 41.52 9.31
C TYR A 193 -2.50 42.05 7.92
N PHE A 194 -2.98 41.37 6.87
CA PHE A 194 -2.94 41.86 5.50
C PHE A 194 -4.20 42.68 5.24
N ASP A 195 -4.03 43.98 5.04
CA ASP A 195 -5.12 44.94 4.90
C ASP A 195 -5.44 45.22 3.42
N GLU A 196 -6.59 44.75 2.95
CA GLU A 196 -7.04 44.92 1.56
C GLU A 196 -8.22 45.91 1.45
N GLY A 197 -8.46 46.71 2.50
CA GLY A 197 -9.55 47.68 2.57
C GLY A 197 -10.85 47.06 3.13
N ASP A 198 -11.75 46.61 2.26
CA ASP A 198 -13.08 46.08 2.65
C ASP A 198 -13.00 44.74 3.41
N PHE A 199 -11.86 44.06 3.30
CA PHE A 199 -11.56 42.83 4.02
C PHE A 199 -10.06 42.75 4.32
N GLY A 200 -9.68 41.83 5.20
CA GLY A 200 -8.28 41.49 5.41
C GLY A 200 -8.07 40.13 6.03
N LYS A 201 -6.80 39.72 6.06
CA LYS A 201 -6.37 38.37 6.46
C LYS A 201 -5.46 38.46 7.67
N ILE A 202 -5.91 37.90 8.80
CA ILE A 202 -5.07 37.66 9.97
C ILE A 202 -4.17 36.44 9.70
N TYR A 203 -2.88 36.58 10.01
CA TYR A 203 -1.89 35.53 9.99
C TYR A 203 -1.22 35.35 11.36
N ARG A 204 -1.28 34.12 11.88
CA ARG A 204 -0.72 33.70 13.17
C ARG A 204 0.33 32.61 12.92
N PRO A 205 1.61 32.96 12.63
CA PRO A 205 2.64 32.02 12.21
C PRO A 205 2.91 30.89 13.21
N LYS A 206 2.78 31.17 14.51
CA LYS A 206 3.04 30.22 15.60
C LYS A 206 1.80 29.38 16.00
N ALA A 207 0.65 29.58 15.34
CA ALA A 207 -0.54 28.79 15.58
C ALA A 207 -0.45 27.38 14.97
N ALA A 208 -1.26 26.47 15.49
CA ALA A 208 -1.57 25.20 14.83
C ALA A 208 -2.08 25.44 13.40
N HIS A 209 -1.78 24.51 12.48
CA HIS A 209 -1.95 24.68 11.03
C HIS A 209 -3.37 25.12 10.62
N ASP A 210 -4.39 24.54 11.23
CA ASP A 210 -5.82 24.83 11.04
C ASP A 210 -6.23 26.23 11.53
N LYS A 211 -5.43 26.85 12.39
CA LYS A 211 -5.72 28.15 13.02
C LYS A 211 -4.75 29.25 12.57
N ARG A 212 -3.87 29.02 11.59
CA ARG A 212 -2.91 30.05 11.17
C ARG A 212 -3.56 31.25 10.50
N PHE A 213 -4.69 31.07 9.82
CA PHE A 213 -5.32 32.12 9.04
C PHE A 213 -6.76 32.38 9.50
N ARG A 214 -7.17 33.65 9.46
CA ARG A 214 -8.55 34.08 9.66
C ARG A 214 -8.84 35.30 8.80
N TYR A 215 -10.06 35.44 8.31
CA TYR A 215 -10.48 36.62 7.55
C TYR A 215 -11.38 37.52 8.39
N ILE A 216 -11.24 38.83 8.21
CA ILE A 216 -12.12 39.87 8.75
C ILE A 216 -12.74 40.61 7.56
N GLY A 217 -14.01 41.01 7.67
CA GLY A 217 -14.72 41.75 6.62
C GLY A 217 -15.33 40.87 5.53
N LYS A 218 -15.79 41.49 4.45
CA LYS A 218 -16.51 40.80 3.36
C LYS A 218 -15.52 40.28 2.32
N LYS A 219 -14.99 39.09 2.56
CA LYS A 219 -14.03 38.45 1.66
C LYS A 219 -14.63 38.21 0.25
N PRO A 220 -13.98 38.68 -0.83
CA PRO A 220 -14.38 38.35 -2.20
C PRO A 220 -14.08 36.88 -2.54
N ASN A 221 -14.84 36.32 -3.49
CA ASN A 221 -14.66 34.93 -3.93
C ASN A 221 -13.30 34.69 -4.61
N HIS A 222 -12.76 35.70 -5.29
CA HIS A 222 -11.48 35.65 -6.01
C HIS A 222 -10.69 36.94 -5.76
N TYR A 223 -9.41 36.84 -5.40
CA TYR A 223 -8.55 38.01 -5.18
C TYR A 223 -7.07 37.69 -5.32
N VAL A 224 -6.34 38.60 -5.95
CA VAL A 224 -4.88 38.51 -6.17
C VAL A 224 -4.18 39.59 -5.34
N HIS A 225 -3.53 39.17 -4.26
CA HIS A 225 -2.77 40.08 -3.39
C HIS A 225 -1.57 40.67 -4.14
N GLY A 226 -1.27 41.95 -3.88
CA GLY A 226 -0.16 42.67 -4.51
C GLY A 226 -0.46 43.23 -5.91
N LEU A 227 -1.49 42.74 -6.61
CA LEU A 227 -1.77 43.14 -7.99
C LEU A 227 -2.14 44.62 -8.11
N LYS A 228 -3.06 45.09 -7.25
CA LYS A 228 -3.50 46.50 -7.24
C LYS A 228 -2.34 47.44 -6.96
N GLN A 229 -1.49 47.10 -5.98
CA GLN A 229 -0.32 47.88 -5.60
C GLN A 229 0.65 48.05 -6.78
N HIS A 230 0.86 47.00 -7.59
CA HIS A 230 1.69 47.10 -8.79
C HIS A 230 1.01 47.87 -9.94
N GLN A 231 -0.31 47.78 -10.08
CA GLN A 231 -1.07 48.57 -11.06
C GLN A 231 -0.99 50.06 -10.75
N ASP A 232 -1.17 50.43 -9.48
CA ASP A 232 -1.08 51.81 -9.00
C ASP A 232 0.36 52.34 -9.23
N PHE A 233 1.38 51.57 -8.87
CA PHE A 233 2.79 51.91 -9.11
C PHE A 233 3.10 52.18 -10.60
N ILE A 234 2.64 51.32 -11.51
CA ILE A 234 2.85 51.52 -12.95
C ILE A 234 2.07 52.73 -13.47
N THR A 235 0.86 52.97 -12.96
CA THR A 235 0.04 54.11 -13.34
C THR A 235 0.73 55.42 -12.95
N GLU A 236 1.29 55.49 -11.74
CA GLU A 236 2.08 56.65 -11.30
C GLU A 236 3.34 56.85 -12.15
N ARG A 237 4.08 55.78 -12.46
CA ARG A 237 5.28 55.86 -13.32
C ARG A 237 4.98 56.37 -14.72
N LYS A 238 3.87 55.93 -15.32
CA LYS A 238 3.42 56.44 -16.63
C LYS A 238 3.06 57.92 -16.57
N LYS A 239 2.42 58.37 -15.48
CA LYS A 239 2.13 59.80 -15.25
C LYS A 239 3.42 60.61 -15.11
N GLU A 240 4.41 60.11 -14.37
CA GLU A 240 5.72 60.79 -14.21
C GLU A 240 6.46 60.92 -15.54
N GLU A 241 6.53 59.85 -16.33
CA GLU A 241 7.16 59.87 -17.66
C GLU A 241 6.43 60.80 -18.63
N LEU A 242 5.11 60.85 -18.57
CA LEU A 242 4.33 61.82 -19.35
C LEU A 242 4.61 63.26 -18.90
N ASN A 243 4.65 63.53 -17.59
CA ASN A 243 4.93 64.86 -17.05
C ASN A 243 6.33 65.34 -17.45
N LYS A 244 7.33 64.46 -17.48
CA LYS A 244 8.67 64.80 -18.00
C LYS A 244 8.62 65.18 -19.49
N LYS A 245 7.92 64.40 -20.32
CA LYS A 245 7.75 64.72 -21.75
C LYS A 245 6.94 65.99 -21.99
N ALA A 246 5.95 66.27 -21.15
CA ALA A 246 5.12 67.47 -21.23
C ALA A 246 5.86 68.73 -20.77
N ALA A 247 6.81 68.61 -19.83
CA ALA A 247 7.68 69.72 -19.43
C ALA A 247 8.57 70.24 -20.57
N ASP A 248 8.86 69.39 -21.57
CA ASP A 248 9.63 69.72 -22.77
C ASP A 248 8.76 70.19 -23.95
N ALA A 249 7.43 70.21 -23.81
CA ALA A 249 6.47 70.53 -24.88
C ALA A 249 5.75 71.87 -24.64
N GLU A 250 5.62 72.70 -25.68
CA GLU A 250 5.01 74.05 -25.62
C GLU A 250 3.48 74.07 -25.43
N PHE A 251 2.81 72.93 -25.28
CA PHE A 251 1.34 72.85 -25.22
C PHE A 251 0.85 71.95 -24.08
N ALA A 252 -0.17 72.40 -23.34
CA ALA A 252 -0.80 71.66 -22.26
C ALA A 252 -1.95 70.78 -22.81
N PRO A 253 -1.80 69.44 -22.88
CA PRO A 253 -2.85 68.54 -23.35
C PRO A 253 -4.05 68.49 -22.39
N SER A 254 -5.24 68.20 -22.93
CA SER A 254 -6.45 68.03 -22.11
C SER A 254 -6.39 66.75 -21.25
N PRO A 255 -7.16 66.66 -20.14
CA PRO A 255 -7.16 65.46 -19.28
C PRO A 255 -7.47 64.15 -20.00
N GLU A 256 -8.30 64.16 -21.04
CA GLU A 256 -8.62 62.98 -21.85
C GLU A 256 -7.48 62.57 -22.79
N GLU A 257 -6.76 63.54 -23.36
CA GLU A 257 -5.56 63.29 -24.18
C GLU A 257 -4.42 62.77 -23.31
N VAL A 258 -4.25 63.32 -22.11
CA VAL A 258 -3.31 62.84 -21.09
C VAL A 258 -3.61 61.38 -20.74
N ALA A 259 -4.87 61.04 -20.45
CA ALA A 259 -5.25 59.67 -20.10
C ALA A 259 -4.95 58.67 -21.23
N LYS A 260 -5.28 59.00 -22.48
CA LYS A 260 -4.98 58.17 -23.65
C LYS A 260 -3.48 58.02 -23.89
N GLU A 261 -2.70 59.09 -23.66
CA GLU A 261 -1.25 59.07 -23.88
C GLU A 261 -0.53 58.32 -22.75
N VAL A 262 -0.97 58.44 -21.50
CA VAL A 262 -0.53 57.59 -20.37
C VAL A 262 -0.75 56.12 -20.71
N GLU A 263 -1.92 55.77 -21.25
CA GLU A 263 -2.25 54.38 -21.57
C GLU A 263 -1.34 53.80 -22.69
N ARG A 264 -0.95 54.64 -23.67
CA ARG A 264 -0.05 54.28 -24.78
C ARG A 264 1.40 54.06 -24.37
N GLN A 265 1.83 54.54 -23.20
CA GLN A 265 3.22 54.33 -22.76
C GLN A 265 3.49 52.87 -22.41
N ASP A 266 4.52 52.29 -23.01
CA ASP A 266 5.01 50.94 -22.70
C ASP A 266 5.94 50.96 -21.48
N VAL A 267 5.37 51.30 -20.32
CA VAL A 267 6.05 51.19 -19.02
C VAL A 267 5.49 49.98 -18.29
N LYS A 268 6.33 48.97 -18.08
CA LYS A 268 5.99 47.74 -17.37
C LYS A 268 7.09 47.35 -16.39
N LEU A 269 6.73 46.56 -15.39
CA LEU A 269 7.68 45.89 -14.51
C LEU A 269 8.50 44.86 -15.31
N PRO A 270 9.79 44.66 -14.98
CA PRO A 270 10.60 43.63 -15.62
C PRO A 270 9.98 42.24 -15.45
N GLU A 271 9.55 41.93 -14.23
CA GLU A 271 8.97 40.64 -13.87
C GLU A 271 8.08 40.71 -12.62
N ILE A 272 7.13 39.78 -12.53
CA ILE A 272 6.30 39.51 -11.36
C ILE A 272 6.35 38.01 -11.06
N ILE A 273 6.45 37.64 -9.78
CA ILE A 273 6.48 36.25 -9.31
C ILE A 273 5.20 35.94 -8.53
N ALA A 274 4.40 35.01 -9.03
CA ALA A 274 3.25 34.43 -8.35
C ALA A 274 3.73 33.32 -7.39
N CYS A 275 3.47 33.50 -6.09
CA CYS A 275 3.87 32.56 -5.04
C CYS A 275 2.66 31.79 -4.49
N SER A 276 2.89 30.59 -3.93
CA SER A 276 1.86 29.74 -3.33
C SER A 276 1.20 30.37 -2.10
N GLY A 277 1.96 31.11 -1.28
CA GLY A 277 1.45 31.77 -0.08
C GLY A 277 2.09 33.13 0.21
N GLY A 278 1.44 33.91 1.08
CA GLY A 278 1.88 35.25 1.44
C GLY A 278 3.22 35.29 2.18
N SER A 279 3.54 34.25 2.98
CA SER A 279 4.85 34.20 3.66
C SER A 279 5.99 33.98 2.68
N ASP A 280 5.82 33.12 1.67
CA ASP A 280 6.80 32.93 0.60
C ASP A 280 6.93 34.19 -0.25
N ALA A 281 5.79 34.81 -0.59
CA ALA A 281 5.76 36.06 -1.33
C ALA A 281 6.58 37.17 -0.63
N LEU A 282 6.41 37.36 0.68
CA LEU A 282 7.20 38.35 1.43
C LEU A 282 8.70 38.00 1.46
N ASN A 283 9.07 36.72 1.53
CA ASN A 283 10.48 36.31 1.45
C ASN A 283 11.06 36.59 0.04
N VAL A 284 10.35 36.26 -1.05
CA VAL A 284 10.75 36.61 -2.43
C VAL A 284 10.88 38.12 -2.60
N ALA A 285 9.94 38.89 -2.06
CA ALA A 285 9.97 40.34 -2.15
C ALA A 285 11.23 40.92 -1.49
N CYS A 286 11.67 40.35 -0.37
CA CYS A 286 12.91 40.75 0.30
C CYS A 286 14.17 40.47 -0.53
N LEU A 287 14.12 39.51 -1.46
CA LEU A 287 15.21 39.27 -2.41
C LEU A 287 15.27 40.34 -3.51
N GLY A 288 14.25 41.20 -3.63
CA GLY A 288 14.19 42.33 -4.56
C GLY A 288 13.22 42.15 -5.73
N TYR A 289 12.33 41.14 -5.68
CA TYR A 289 11.38 40.84 -6.74
C TYR A 289 9.97 41.38 -6.43
N ARG A 290 9.17 41.64 -7.46
CA ARG A 290 7.75 41.99 -7.30
C ARG A 290 6.93 40.72 -7.23
N VAL A 291 6.06 40.61 -6.23
CA VAL A 291 5.28 39.39 -5.96
C VAL A 291 3.79 39.61 -5.97
N ILE A 292 3.08 38.52 -6.25
CA ILE A 292 1.63 38.35 -6.07
C ILE A 292 1.36 36.96 -5.46
N TRP A 293 0.22 36.79 -4.80
CA TRP A 293 -0.23 35.47 -4.33
C TRP A 293 -1.76 35.41 -4.21
N MET A 294 -2.30 34.20 -4.18
CA MET A 294 -3.75 33.97 -4.13
C MET A 294 -4.28 33.99 -2.70
N ASN A 295 -5.60 34.16 -2.57
CA ASN A 295 -6.29 34.16 -1.29
C ASN A 295 -6.16 32.81 -0.58
N SER A 296 -6.30 31.71 -1.33
CA SER A 296 -6.14 30.32 -0.89
C SER A 296 -5.13 29.57 -1.77
N GLU A 297 -4.43 28.58 -1.20
CA GLU A 297 -3.48 27.72 -1.93
C GLU A 297 -4.14 26.90 -3.06
N ALA A 298 -5.45 26.65 -2.96
CA ALA A 298 -6.20 25.89 -3.97
C ALA A 298 -6.75 26.78 -5.11
N GLU A 299 -6.64 28.09 -4.99
CA GLU A 299 -7.13 29.06 -5.97
C GLU A 299 -6.07 29.29 -7.06
N SER A 300 -6.50 29.42 -8.31
CA SER A 300 -5.59 29.54 -9.47
C SER A 300 -5.86 30.81 -10.26
N LEU A 301 -4.85 31.34 -10.94
CA LEU A 301 -5.01 32.51 -11.80
C LEU A 301 -6.02 32.25 -12.94
N SER A 302 -6.94 33.19 -13.12
CA SER A 302 -7.89 33.23 -14.23
C SER A 302 -7.26 33.84 -15.48
N HIS A 303 -7.96 33.77 -16.63
CA HIS A 303 -7.49 34.44 -17.85
C HIS A 303 -7.42 35.95 -17.68
N ASP A 304 -8.39 36.55 -16.96
CA ASP A 304 -8.45 37.98 -16.71
C ASP A 304 -7.30 38.45 -15.82
N ASP A 305 -6.94 37.66 -14.78
CA ASP A 305 -5.79 37.98 -13.92
C ASP A 305 -4.50 37.99 -14.73
N ILE A 306 -4.25 36.94 -15.51
CA ILE A 306 -3.05 36.83 -16.34
C ILE A 306 -2.97 37.97 -17.34
N ALA A 307 -4.08 38.31 -18.01
CA ALA A 307 -4.14 39.45 -18.90
C ALA A 307 -3.84 40.77 -18.17
N ALA A 308 -4.40 40.97 -16.97
CA ALA A 308 -4.12 42.15 -16.14
C ALA A 308 -2.65 42.23 -15.70
N ILE A 309 -2.02 41.11 -15.38
CA ILE A 309 -0.61 41.04 -14.98
C ILE A 309 0.31 41.35 -16.18
N TYR A 310 0.06 40.78 -17.37
CA TYR A 310 0.87 41.07 -18.56
C TYR A 310 0.69 42.50 -19.12
N LYS A 311 -0.38 43.20 -18.74
CA LYS A 311 -0.51 44.64 -19.00
C LYS A 311 0.52 45.47 -18.23
N ILE A 312 0.95 45.02 -17.05
CA ILE A 312 1.85 45.74 -16.16
C ILE A 312 3.24 45.11 -16.03
N SER A 313 3.49 43.93 -16.61
CA SER A 313 4.76 43.21 -16.53
C SER A 313 5.19 42.61 -17.87
N TYR A 314 6.50 42.58 -18.14
CA TYR A 314 7.06 41.90 -19.31
C TYR A 314 7.15 40.38 -19.12
N LYS A 315 7.44 39.91 -17.90
CA LYS A 315 7.53 38.50 -17.57
C LYS A 315 6.72 38.14 -16.33
N VAL A 316 6.17 36.94 -16.33
CA VAL A 316 5.42 36.41 -15.18
C VAL A 316 5.99 35.04 -14.87
N TYR A 317 6.30 34.85 -13.59
CA TYR A 317 6.80 33.60 -13.05
C TYR A 317 5.77 32.98 -12.10
N ASN A 318 5.72 31.67 -12.06
CA ASN A 318 5.02 30.87 -11.06
C ASN A 318 6.05 30.14 -10.19
N LEU A 319 5.92 30.25 -8.88
CA LEU A 319 6.75 29.57 -7.89
C LEU A 319 5.86 28.59 -7.08
N PRO A 320 5.67 27.35 -7.57
CA PRO A 320 4.87 26.36 -6.87
C PRO A 320 5.67 25.65 -5.76
N ASP A 321 4.94 25.13 -4.76
CA ASP A 321 5.48 24.13 -3.84
C ASP A 321 5.92 22.88 -4.62
N ILE A 322 6.97 22.19 -4.12
CA ILE A 322 7.48 20.98 -4.78
C ILE A 322 6.95 19.67 -4.20
N ASP A 323 5.94 19.75 -3.34
CA ASP A 323 5.18 18.55 -2.97
C ASP A 323 4.35 18.05 -4.17
N LYS A 324 3.74 16.87 -4.02
CA LYS A 324 2.99 16.23 -5.08
C LYS A 324 1.84 17.08 -5.62
N THR A 325 1.16 17.81 -4.72
CA THR A 325 0.02 18.66 -5.07
C THR A 325 0.50 19.92 -5.79
N GLY A 326 1.53 20.59 -5.26
CA GLY A 326 2.12 21.79 -5.83
C GLY A 326 2.74 21.56 -7.21
N LYS A 327 3.41 20.42 -7.42
CA LYS A 327 3.89 20.01 -8.76
C LYS A 327 2.75 19.85 -9.76
N ALA A 328 1.64 19.21 -9.35
CA ALA A 328 0.49 19.00 -10.22
C ALA A 328 -0.23 20.32 -10.56
N THR A 329 -0.48 21.18 -9.57
CA THR A 329 -1.13 22.48 -9.78
C THR A 329 -0.25 23.43 -10.58
N GLY A 330 1.05 23.48 -10.29
CA GLY A 330 2.03 24.26 -11.04
C GLY A 330 2.16 23.82 -12.49
N HIS A 331 2.19 22.50 -12.74
CA HIS A 331 2.18 21.94 -14.09
C HIS A 331 0.91 22.32 -14.86
N ALA A 332 -0.27 22.16 -14.25
CA ALA A 332 -1.55 22.50 -14.87
C ALA A 332 -1.66 24.00 -15.21
N LEU A 333 -1.15 24.87 -14.33
CA LEU A 333 -1.14 26.32 -14.57
C LEU A 333 -0.21 26.69 -15.74
N ALA A 334 0.98 26.07 -15.83
CA ALA A 334 1.93 26.28 -16.92
C ALA A 334 1.42 25.72 -18.26
N GLU A 335 0.70 24.59 -18.23
CA GLU A 335 0.00 24.10 -19.42
C GLU A 335 -1.07 25.10 -19.84
N LYS A 336 -1.92 25.58 -18.92
CA LYS A 336 -2.98 26.55 -19.23
C LYS A 336 -2.42 27.83 -19.86
N PHE A 337 -1.37 28.41 -19.26
CA PHE A 337 -0.76 29.68 -19.69
C PHE A 337 0.68 29.47 -20.19
N LEU A 338 0.84 29.24 -21.50
CA LEU A 338 2.11 28.79 -22.07
C LEU A 338 3.28 29.76 -21.89
N ASN A 339 3.03 31.08 -21.78
CA ASN A 339 4.06 32.10 -21.55
C ASN A 339 4.50 32.21 -20.07
N LEU A 340 3.83 31.50 -19.16
CA LEU A 340 4.14 31.54 -17.74
C LEU A 340 5.43 30.77 -17.48
N PHE A 341 6.45 31.47 -16.97
CA PHE A 341 7.70 30.83 -16.59
C PHE A 341 7.50 30.11 -15.26
N THR A 342 7.96 28.87 -15.12
CA THR A 342 7.81 28.15 -13.85
C THR A 342 9.17 27.96 -13.17
N ILE A 343 9.27 28.43 -11.92
CA ILE A 343 10.45 28.32 -11.08
C ILE A 343 10.32 27.03 -10.27
N TRP A 344 10.96 25.96 -10.73
CA TRP A 344 10.98 24.69 -10.00
C TRP A 344 12.12 24.71 -8.98
N LEU A 345 11.79 24.64 -7.67
CA LEU A 345 12.81 24.44 -6.63
C LEU A 345 13.49 23.07 -6.80
N PRO A 346 14.77 22.93 -6.41
CA PRO A 346 15.50 21.66 -6.56
C PRO A 346 14.85 20.54 -5.75
N GLU A 347 14.68 19.34 -6.33
CA GLU A 347 14.02 18.23 -5.63
C GLU A 347 14.73 17.78 -4.34
N LYS A 348 16.04 18.07 -4.21
CA LYS A 348 16.84 17.78 -3.01
C LYS A 348 16.36 18.49 -1.74
N ILE A 349 15.58 19.56 -1.86
CA ILE A 349 15.00 20.24 -0.70
C ILE A 349 13.74 19.53 -0.18
N LEU A 350 13.12 18.64 -0.96
CA LEU A 350 11.95 17.89 -0.53
C LEU A 350 12.34 16.89 0.56
N ARG A 351 11.74 17.02 1.75
CA ARG A 351 11.84 16.03 2.82
C ARG A 351 10.46 15.61 3.24
N VAL A 352 10.29 14.32 3.54
CA VAL A 352 9.05 13.74 4.04
C VAL A 352 9.29 13.08 5.39
N ASP A 353 8.31 13.12 6.29
CA ASP A 353 8.34 12.38 7.54
C ASP A 353 8.01 10.88 7.34
N SER A 354 8.00 10.13 8.44
CA SER A 354 7.68 8.69 8.44
C SER A 354 6.25 8.38 7.98
N GLU A 355 5.35 9.37 8.01
CA GLU A 355 3.96 9.25 7.53
C GLU A 355 3.83 9.69 6.06
N GLY A 356 4.92 10.08 5.41
CA GLY A 356 4.96 10.51 4.02
C GLY A 356 4.52 11.96 3.80
N LYS A 357 4.37 12.75 4.86
CA LYS A 357 3.99 14.16 4.78
C LYS A 357 5.24 15.03 4.57
N ALA A 358 5.16 15.96 3.63
CA ALA A 358 6.27 16.86 3.33
C ALA A 358 6.56 17.81 4.50
N THR A 359 7.81 17.78 4.98
CA THR A 359 8.33 18.61 6.08
C THR A 359 9.23 19.74 5.60
N SER A 360 9.72 19.66 4.37
CA SER A 360 10.49 20.70 3.69
C SER A 360 10.06 20.73 2.23
N LYS A 361 9.44 21.82 1.76
CA LYS A 361 8.79 21.84 0.42
C LYS A 361 8.60 23.21 -0.24
N ASP A 362 8.71 24.29 0.54
CA ASP A 362 8.39 25.64 0.10
C ASP A 362 9.66 26.49 -0.08
N LEU A 363 9.47 27.76 -0.43
CA LEU A 363 10.59 28.68 -0.61
C LEU A 363 11.28 29.00 0.73
N ARG A 364 10.53 29.12 1.83
CA ARG A 364 11.15 29.38 3.14
C ARG A 364 12.14 28.28 3.48
N ASP A 365 11.80 27.03 3.23
CA ASP A 365 12.71 25.91 3.47
C ASP A 365 13.93 25.94 2.54
N TYR A 366 13.75 26.30 1.27
CA TYR A 366 14.86 26.54 0.33
C TYR A 366 15.83 27.61 0.88
N LEU A 367 15.29 28.74 1.34
CA LEU A 367 16.07 29.86 1.87
C LEU A 367 16.71 29.58 3.24
N ARG A 368 16.46 28.45 3.89
CA ARG A 368 17.27 28.03 5.06
C ARG A 368 18.67 27.58 4.67
N THR A 369 18.86 27.17 3.42
CA THR A 369 20.13 26.59 2.93
C THR A 369 20.73 27.34 1.74
N HIS A 370 19.93 28.14 1.04
CA HIS A 370 20.33 28.86 -0.17
C HIS A 370 20.12 30.37 0.02
N ASN A 371 20.95 31.16 -0.64
CA ASN A 371 20.92 32.63 -0.55
C ASN A 371 20.30 33.26 -1.81
N LYS A 372 20.29 34.59 -1.86
CA LYS A 372 19.77 35.34 -3.01
C LYS A 372 20.40 34.95 -4.34
N ARG A 373 21.73 34.78 -4.42
CA ARG A 373 22.42 34.47 -5.69
C ARG A 373 21.96 33.13 -6.26
N ASP A 374 21.69 32.16 -5.40
CA ASP A 374 21.18 30.86 -5.80
C ASP A 374 19.75 30.99 -6.35
N PHE A 375 18.91 31.80 -5.72
CA PHE A 375 17.56 32.10 -6.19
C PHE A 375 17.57 32.86 -7.52
N ASP A 376 18.43 33.87 -7.68
CA ASP A 376 18.60 34.61 -8.93
C ASP A 376 18.97 33.66 -10.09
N GLN A 377 19.73 32.60 -9.82
CA GLN A 377 20.06 31.57 -10.80
C GLN A 377 18.81 30.75 -11.19
N LEU A 378 17.95 30.40 -10.23
CA LEU A 378 16.68 29.71 -10.52
C LEU A 378 15.79 30.54 -11.45
N ILE A 379 15.66 31.85 -11.19
CA ILE A 379 14.90 32.77 -12.04
C ILE A 379 15.44 32.79 -13.48
N LYS A 380 16.77 32.86 -13.62
CA LYS A 380 17.43 32.87 -14.94
C LYS A 380 17.23 31.58 -15.72
N THR A 381 17.14 30.45 -15.04
CA THR A 381 16.97 29.11 -15.66
C THR A 381 15.53 28.65 -15.79
N ALA A 382 14.57 29.39 -15.22
CA ALA A 382 13.15 29.06 -15.33
C ALA A 382 12.69 29.13 -16.79
N LEU A 383 11.82 28.19 -17.18
CA LEU A 383 11.37 28.03 -18.56
C LEU A 383 9.83 28.06 -18.64
N PRO A 384 9.28 28.61 -19.73
CA PRO A 384 7.87 28.52 -20.05
C PRO A 384 7.54 27.18 -20.71
N TYR A 385 6.26 26.93 -20.93
CA TYR A 385 5.76 25.74 -21.66
C TYR A 385 5.51 26.00 -23.13
N ARG A 386 5.48 27.27 -23.54
CA ARG A 386 5.61 27.66 -24.94
C ARG A 386 6.93 27.11 -25.47
N PHE A 387 6.90 26.39 -26.59
CA PHE A 387 8.08 25.75 -27.19
C PHE A 387 8.46 26.32 -28.56
N TRP A 388 8.08 27.57 -28.80
CA TRP A 388 8.43 28.34 -29.99
C TRP A 388 8.77 29.79 -29.61
N ASP A 389 9.59 30.41 -30.45
CA ASP A 389 9.85 31.84 -30.43
C ASP A 389 9.04 32.53 -31.53
N GLN A 390 8.63 33.77 -31.26
CA GLN A 390 7.85 34.61 -32.17
C GLN A 390 8.68 35.83 -32.54
N GLU A 391 8.94 36.02 -33.82
CA GLU A 391 9.70 37.16 -34.34
C GLU A 391 8.84 37.90 -35.38
N TYR A 392 8.63 39.21 -35.19
CA TYR A 392 7.98 40.03 -36.22
C TYR A 392 8.92 40.20 -37.41
N GLN A 393 8.37 40.10 -38.62
CA GLN A 393 9.12 40.46 -39.81
C GLN A 393 9.00 41.96 -40.10
N TYR A 394 10.12 42.56 -40.45
CA TYR A 394 10.22 43.97 -40.81
C TYR A 394 10.54 44.11 -42.31
N ASP A 395 10.10 45.20 -42.92
CA ASP A 395 10.50 45.62 -44.26
C ASP A 395 11.81 46.40 -44.22
N ASP A 396 12.30 46.77 -45.41
CA ASP A 396 13.59 47.44 -45.58
C ASP A 396 13.57 48.87 -44.97
N GLU A 397 12.38 49.40 -44.67
CA GLU A 397 12.15 50.69 -44.02
C GLU A 397 11.99 50.56 -42.49
N GLY A 398 12.06 49.33 -41.94
CA GLY A 398 11.94 49.06 -40.52
C GLY A 398 10.49 48.98 -40.01
N ASN A 399 9.49 49.00 -40.90
CA ASN A 399 8.08 48.82 -40.54
C ASN A 399 7.73 47.33 -40.48
N LYS A 400 6.75 46.96 -39.64
CA LYS A 400 6.29 45.57 -39.55
C LYS A 400 5.63 45.17 -40.87
N LYS A 401 6.12 44.10 -41.52
CA LYS A 401 5.48 43.53 -42.70
C LYS A 401 4.07 43.10 -42.35
N MET A 402 3.09 43.56 -43.12
CA MET A 402 1.68 43.21 -42.91
C MET A 402 1.24 42.18 -43.96
N LYS A 403 0.50 41.16 -43.54
CA LYS A 403 -0.14 40.17 -44.42
C LYS A 403 -1.61 40.06 -44.04
N PHE A 404 -2.52 40.36 -44.97
CA PHE A 404 -3.97 40.39 -44.71
C PHE A 404 -4.37 41.27 -43.51
N GLY A 405 -3.74 42.44 -43.36
CA GLY A 405 -4.05 43.40 -42.29
C GLY A 405 -3.49 43.05 -40.90
N ARG A 406 -2.75 41.94 -40.75
CA ARG A 406 -2.05 41.57 -39.50
C ARG A 406 -0.53 41.58 -39.68
N PRO A 407 0.27 41.88 -38.64
CA PRO A 407 1.72 41.76 -38.70
C PRO A 407 2.14 40.32 -39.02
N LEU A 408 3.09 40.16 -39.92
CA LEU A 408 3.67 38.88 -40.29
C LEU A 408 4.63 38.44 -39.18
N VAL A 409 4.32 37.29 -38.56
CA VAL A 409 5.12 36.70 -37.49
C VAL A 409 5.78 35.43 -38.01
N GLN A 410 7.09 35.32 -37.80
CA GLN A 410 7.86 34.10 -38.01
C GLN A 410 7.94 33.31 -36.71
N TYR A 411 7.66 32.01 -36.80
CA TYR A 411 7.73 31.08 -35.68
C TYR A 411 8.97 30.20 -35.80
N LYS A 412 9.80 30.16 -34.76
CA LYS A 412 10.98 29.29 -34.68
C LYS A 412 10.81 28.26 -33.56
N PHE A 413 11.17 27.01 -33.82
CA PHE A 413 11.10 25.96 -32.81
C PHE A 413 12.17 26.16 -31.74
N ASN A 414 11.79 26.14 -30.46
CA ASN A 414 12.71 26.31 -29.34
C ASN A 414 12.97 24.96 -28.65
N HIS A 415 14.13 24.36 -28.89
CA HIS A 415 14.48 23.02 -28.38
C HIS A 415 14.45 22.94 -26.86
N VAL A 416 15.04 23.92 -26.17
CA VAL A 416 15.17 23.90 -24.71
C VAL A 416 13.78 23.93 -24.06
N GLN A 417 12.90 24.80 -24.55
CA GLN A 417 11.52 24.89 -24.07
C GLN A 417 10.69 23.66 -24.45
N ALA A 418 10.89 23.11 -25.66
CA ALA A 418 10.21 21.88 -26.10
C ALA A 418 10.58 20.69 -25.22
N TYR A 419 11.87 20.48 -24.92
CA TYR A 419 12.30 19.40 -24.05
C TYR A 419 11.83 19.59 -22.62
N ASN A 420 11.79 20.83 -22.12
CA ASN A 420 11.19 21.14 -20.82
C ASN A 420 9.71 20.76 -20.78
N PHE A 421 8.92 21.20 -21.78
CA PHE A 421 7.50 20.84 -21.89
C PHE A 421 7.31 19.32 -21.95
N LEU A 422 8.00 18.64 -22.87
CA LEU A 422 7.91 17.18 -23.04
C LEU A 422 8.31 16.43 -21.76
N ALA A 423 9.43 16.79 -21.13
CA ALA A 423 9.88 16.16 -19.89
C ALA A 423 8.87 16.33 -18.76
N LYS A 424 8.28 17.52 -18.62
CA LYS A 424 7.26 17.79 -17.60
C LYS A 424 5.92 17.10 -17.90
N SER A 425 5.58 16.90 -19.17
CA SER A 425 4.45 16.08 -19.61
C SER A 425 4.73 14.56 -19.56
N GLY A 426 5.89 14.16 -19.02
CA GLY A 426 6.25 12.78 -18.71
C GLY A 426 7.07 12.05 -19.79
N PHE A 427 7.46 12.72 -20.86
CA PHE A 427 8.25 12.10 -21.94
C PHE A 427 9.73 12.02 -21.58
N ALA A 428 10.31 10.84 -21.76
CA ALA A 428 11.70 10.59 -21.44
C ALA A 428 12.29 9.43 -22.24
N ARG A 429 13.57 9.17 -22.04
CA ARG A 429 14.27 7.97 -22.50
C ARG A 429 14.46 7.01 -21.34
N PHE A 430 14.38 5.72 -21.64
CA PHE A 430 14.66 4.64 -20.71
C PHE A 430 15.79 3.77 -21.24
N LYS A 431 16.79 3.46 -20.41
CA LYS A 431 17.97 2.69 -20.81
C LYS A 431 17.57 1.27 -21.21
N SER A 432 18.13 0.76 -22.31
CA SER A 432 17.90 -0.59 -22.78
C SER A 432 19.15 -1.18 -23.40
N GLU A 433 19.52 -2.38 -22.96
CA GLU A 433 20.65 -3.12 -23.52
C GLU A 433 20.28 -3.88 -24.80
N ARG A 434 18.98 -4.00 -25.11
CA ARG A 434 18.47 -4.74 -26.28
C ARG A 434 18.26 -3.86 -27.50
N ASP A 435 17.94 -2.58 -27.30
CA ASP A 435 17.66 -1.65 -28.39
C ASP A 435 18.96 -1.10 -28.98
N LYS A 436 19.02 -0.92 -30.31
CA LYS A 436 20.24 -0.51 -31.03
C LYS A 436 20.82 0.82 -30.56
N GLU A 437 19.96 1.75 -30.15
CA GLU A 437 20.35 3.08 -29.68
C GLU A 437 20.75 3.10 -28.20
N GLY A 438 20.65 1.97 -27.49
CA GLY A 438 20.91 1.87 -26.04
C GLY A 438 19.79 2.41 -25.16
N PHE A 439 18.68 2.88 -25.75
CA PHE A 439 17.49 3.36 -25.07
C PHE A 439 16.24 3.20 -25.94
N PHE A 440 15.07 3.37 -25.33
CA PHE A 440 13.80 3.60 -26.03
C PHE A 440 13.02 4.74 -25.37
N TYR A 441 12.01 5.28 -26.05
CA TYR A 441 11.19 6.37 -25.51
C TYR A 441 10.08 5.84 -24.61
N VAL A 442 9.82 6.59 -23.54
CA VAL A 442 8.74 6.31 -22.60
C VAL A 442 7.92 7.56 -22.31
N ARG A 443 6.65 7.34 -21.95
CA ARG A 443 5.83 8.34 -21.29
C ARG A 443 5.47 7.86 -19.89
N VAL A 444 5.77 8.67 -18.90
CA VAL A 444 5.47 8.43 -17.49
C VAL A 444 4.26 9.26 -17.09
N VAL A 445 3.19 8.59 -16.64
CA VAL A 445 1.97 9.24 -16.14
C VAL A 445 1.72 8.74 -14.73
N GLY A 446 2.07 9.55 -13.73
CA GLY A 446 2.15 9.11 -12.34
C GLY A 446 3.20 8.00 -12.19
N ASN A 447 2.81 6.82 -11.73
CA ASN A 447 3.66 5.63 -11.66
C ASN A 447 3.49 4.65 -12.86
N LYS A 448 2.67 5.00 -13.86
CA LYS A 448 2.54 4.22 -15.10
C LYS A 448 3.66 4.58 -16.07
N VAL A 449 4.33 3.58 -16.63
CA VAL A 449 5.35 3.75 -17.68
C VAL A 449 4.87 3.08 -18.96
N CYS A 450 4.74 3.86 -20.03
CA CYS A 450 4.36 3.40 -21.36
C CYS A 450 5.57 3.46 -22.29
N LYS A 451 5.92 2.37 -22.96
CA LYS A 451 6.84 2.41 -24.11
C LYS A 451 6.11 3.07 -25.28
N ILE A 452 6.77 4.04 -25.92
CA ILE A 452 6.20 4.83 -27.02
C ILE A 452 7.24 4.97 -28.15
N GLU A 453 6.75 5.33 -29.33
CA GLU A 453 7.58 5.65 -30.48
C GLU A 453 7.77 7.17 -30.63
N ALA A 454 8.86 7.58 -31.31
CA ALA A 454 9.15 9.00 -31.55
C ALA A 454 8.01 9.74 -32.28
N GLN A 455 7.29 9.04 -33.16
CA GLN A 455 6.14 9.60 -33.88
C GLN A 455 4.97 9.97 -32.96
N GLU A 456 4.78 9.26 -31.85
CA GLU A 456 3.75 9.56 -30.85
C GLU A 456 4.07 10.84 -30.08
N ILE A 457 5.36 11.11 -29.83
CA ILE A 457 5.82 12.37 -29.23
C ILE A 457 5.50 13.56 -30.16
N LYS A 458 5.80 13.40 -31.45
CA LYS A 458 5.45 14.41 -32.47
C LYS A 458 3.93 14.60 -32.57
N GLY A 459 3.17 13.50 -32.58
CA GLY A 459 1.71 13.51 -32.56
C GLY A 459 1.15 14.26 -31.35
N TYR A 460 1.73 14.06 -30.17
CA TYR A 460 1.31 14.74 -28.94
C TYR A 460 1.44 16.27 -29.04
N LEU A 461 2.58 16.79 -29.52
CA LEU A 461 2.77 18.24 -29.69
C LEU A 461 1.78 18.84 -30.69
N HIS A 462 1.52 18.12 -31.79
CA HIS A 462 0.57 18.57 -32.81
C HIS A 462 -0.87 18.57 -32.28
N SER A 463 -1.29 17.51 -31.60
CA SER A 463 -2.61 17.44 -30.94
C SER A 463 -2.75 18.55 -29.91
N PHE A 464 -1.74 18.78 -29.08
CA PHE A 464 -1.75 19.84 -28.08
C PHE A 464 -2.00 21.24 -28.68
N LEU A 465 -1.36 21.57 -29.80
CA LEU A 465 -1.59 22.85 -30.48
C LEU A 465 -2.93 22.88 -31.21
N ASN A 466 -3.32 21.79 -31.88
CA ASN A 466 -4.60 21.71 -32.58
C ASN A 466 -5.79 21.87 -31.63
N ASP A 467 -5.75 21.22 -30.47
CA ASP A 467 -6.80 21.32 -29.46
C ASP A 467 -6.98 22.78 -29.00
N ARG A 468 -5.87 23.54 -28.92
CA ARG A 468 -5.86 24.95 -28.52
C ARG A 468 -6.26 25.95 -29.60
N TRP A 469 -6.14 25.57 -30.87
CA TRP A 469 -6.36 26.49 -31.99
C TRP A 469 -7.75 27.16 -31.97
N LEU A 470 -8.76 26.48 -31.40
CA LEU A 470 -10.13 27.00 -31.34
C LEU A 470 -10.36 28.06 -30.26
N TYR A 471 -9.50 28.16 -29.23
CA TYR A 471 -9.76 29.02 -28.07
C TYR A 471 -8.55 29.82 -27.56
N ASP A 472 -7.34 29.55 -28.06
CA ASP A 472 -6.12 30.28 -27.68
C ASP A 472 -5.68 31.18 -28.85
N GLU A 473 -5.89 32.49 -28.72
CA GLU A 473 -5.53 33.49 -29.74
C GLU A 473 -4.04 33.47 -30.12
N MET A 474 -3.18 32.95 -29.24
CA MET A 474 -1.74 32.81 -29.55
C MET A 474 -1.46 31.72 -30.58
N VAL A 475 -2.35 30.72 -30.71
CA VAL A 475 -2.18 29.60 -31.61
C VAL A 475 -2.77 29.95 -32.97
N THR A 476 -1.93 30.48 -33.85
CA THR A 476 -2.35 30.86 -35.20
C THR A 476 -2.16 29.72 -36.20
N GLN A 477 -2.87 29.80 -37.34
CA GLN A 477 -2.65 28.87 -38.45
C GLN A 477 -1.20 28.89 -38.96
N ASP A 478 -0.53 30.05 -38.93
CA ASP A 478 0.87 30.21 -39.33
C ASP A 478 1.83 29.47 -38.36
N LEU A 479 1.54 29.49 -37.05
CA LEU A 479 2.25 28.69 -36.06
C LEU A 479 2.08 27.20 -36.34
N LEU A 480 0.84 26.74 -36.53
CA LEU A 480 0.54 25.33 -36.82
C LEU A 480 1.31 24.85 -38.05
N ASN A 481 1.24 25.59 -39.17
CA ASN A 481 2.00 25.27 -40.38
C ASN A 481 3.51 25.18 -40.13
N SER A 482 4.05 26.11 -39.34
CA SER A 482 5.48 26.13 -38.96
C SER A 482 5.86 24.91 -38.11
N MET A 483 5.00 24.50 -37.18
CA MET A 483 5.23 23.32 -36.33
C MET A 483 5.04 22.01 -37.10
N PHE A 484 4.04 21.90 -37.98
CA PHE A 484 3.81 20.70 -38.79
C PHE A 484 4.95 20.42 -39.77
N SER A 485 5.51 21.47 -40.36
CA SER A 485 6.60 21.40 -41.33
C SER A 485 8.00 21.31 -40.69
N THR A 486 8.12 21.39 -39.37
CA THR A 486 9.42 21.39 -38.71
C THR A 486 10.12 20.04 -38.78
N ASN A 487 11.40 20.06 -39.19
CA ASN A 487 12.30 18.90 -39.10
C ASN A 487 12.91 18.74 -37.69
N GLN A 488 12.62 19.68 -36.78
CA GLN A 488 13.23 19.71 -35.45
C GLN A 488 12.69 18.64 -34.48
N LEU A 489 11.61 17.94 -34.84
CA LEU A 489 11.02 16.83 -34.09
C LEU A 489 11.47 15.46 -34.60
N SER A 490 12.66 15.37 -35.21
CA SER A 490 13.25 14.10 -35.67
C SER A 490 13.75 13.24 -34.50
N ILE A 491 13.95 11.93 -34.75
CA ILE A 491 14.49 10.97 -33.77
C ILE A 491 15.81 11.46 -33.18
N SER A 492 16.71 11.98 -34.04
CA SER A 492 18.01 12.56 -33.64
C SER A 492 17.85 13.64 -32.57
N ASN A 493 16.90 14.56 -32.77
CA ASN A 493 16.68 15.65 -31.81
C ASN A 493 15.98 15.17 -30.54
N LEU A 494 15.09 14.18 -30.62
CA LEU A 494 14.41 13.62 -29.45
C LEU A 494 15.35 12.81 -28.54
N ALA A 495 16.53 12.41 -29.05
CA ALA A 495 17.58 11.80 -28.25
C ALA A 495 18.16 12.73 -27.15
N ASN A 496 17.77 14.01 -27.09
CA ASN A 496 18.14 14.92 -26.01
C ASN A 496 17.17 14.91 -24.81
N LEU A 497 16.07 14.15 -24.87
CA LEU A 497 15.16 13.97 -23.74
C LEU A 497 15.88 13.40 -22.52
N PRO A 498 15.42 13.68 -21.28
CA PRO A 498 16.06 13.16 -20.08
C PRO A 498 16.05 11.63 -20.07
N LEU A 499 17.14 11.03 -19.56
CA LEU A 499 17.18 9.60 -19.27
C LEU A 499 16.65 9.37 -17.85
N LEU A 500 15.64 8.52 -17.71
CA LEU A 500 15.08 8.16 -16.41
C LEU A 500 15.69 6.87 -15.87
N ASP A 501 15.86 6.85 -14.55
CA ASP A 501 16.11 5.66 -13.76
C ASP A 501 14.92 5.50 -12.80
N LEU A 502 14.14 4.44 -12.98
CA LEU A 502 12.87 4.22 -12.29
C LEU A 502 12.90 2.90 -11.53
N ASP A 503 12.36 2.90 -10.32
CA ASP A 503 12.24 1.69 -9.50
C ASP A 503 10.98 0.89 -9.85
N PHE A 504 11.19 -0.26 -10.51
CA PHE A 504 10.15 -1.23 -10.85
C PHE A 504 10.01 -2.39 -9.84
N LYS A 505 10.74 -2.35 -8.71
CA LYS A 505 10.71 -3.43 -7.71
C LYS A 505 9.36 -3.48 -7.00
N SER A 506 8.50 -4.37 -7.48
CA SER A 506 7.11 -4.53 -7.02
C SER A 506 6.92 -5.57 -5.93
N PHE A 507 7.98 -6.22 -5.44
CA PHE A 507 7.88 -7.29 -4.46
C PHE A 507 9.10 -7.35 -3.54
N GLY A 508 8.89 -7.94 -2.37
CA GLY A 508 9.92 -8.25 -1.37
C GLY A 508 9.49 -9.44 -0.50
N PRO A 509 10.26 -9.79 0.54
CA PRO A 509 9.98 -10.95 1.38
C PRO A 509 8.59 -10.93 2.04
N ASP A 510 8.11 -9.75 2.44
CA ASP A 510 6.91 -9.53 3.24
C ASP A 510 5.82 -8.70 2.52
N TYR A 511 6.05 -8.34 1.26
CA TYR A 511 5.10 -7.54 0.48
C TYR A 511 5.07 -7.88 -1.01
N GLN A 512 3.95 -7.51 -1.64
CA GLN A 512 3.73 -7.53 -3.08
C GLN A 512 2.83 -6.37 -3.49
N TYR A 513 3.19 -5.68 -4.57
CA TYR A 513 2.35 -4.67 -5.21
C TYR A 513 1.54 -5.29 -6.34
N MET A 514 0.27 -4.93 -6.42
CA MET A 514 -0.63 -5.18 -7.56
C MET A 514 -1.08 -3.84 -8.13
N PHE A 515 -0.89 -3.66 -9.44
CA PHE A 515 -1.18 -2.40 -10.10
C PHE A 515 -2.39 -2.53 -11.01
N PHE A 516 -3.38 -1.65 -10.81
CA PHE A 516 -4.60 -1.56 -11.60
C PHE A 516 -4.66 -0.18 -12.30
N PRO A 517 -5.48 -0.02 -13.35
CA PRO A 517 -5.62 1.27 -14.05
C PRO A 517 -6.05 2.46 -13.19
N ASN A 518 -6.67 2.23 -12.03
CA ASN A 518 -7.22 3.29 -11.19
C ASN A 518 -6.65 3.32 -9.76
N CYS A 519 -5.88 2.32 -9.36
CA CYS A 519 -5.31 2.22 -8.02
C CYS A 519 -4.13 1.25 -7.97
N THR A 520 -3.35 1.33 -6.90
CA THR A 520 -2.28 0.39 -6.58
C THR A 520 -2.57 -0.22 -5.22
N TRP A 521 -2.45 -1.53 -5.10
CA TRP A 521 -2.55 -2.23 -3.82
C TRP A 521 -1.18 -2.71 -3.36
N LYS A 522 -0.80 -2.39 -2.12
CA LYS A 522 0.32 -3.00 -1.43
C LYS A 522 -0.22 -4.06 -0.48
N ILE A 523 0.14 -5.30 -0.71
CA ILE A 523 -0.33 -6.46 0.04
C ILE A 523 0.82 -6.93 0.92
N THR A 524 0.56 -7.04 2.22
CA THR A 524 1.49 -7.55 3.23
C THR A 524 0.80 -8.64 4.05
N GLY A 525 1.53 -9.32 4.94
CA GLY A 525 0.89 -10.23 5.91
C GLY A 525 -0.09 -9.53 6.87
N LYS A 526 0.05 -8.21 7.09
CA LYS A 526 -0.81 -7.43 7.99
C LYS A 526 -2.13 -6.99 7.33
N GLY A 527 -2.14 -6.84 6.01
CA GLY A 527 -3.33 -6.41 5.28
C GLY A 527 -3.04 -5.89 3.88
N ILE A 528 -4.08 -5.32 3.27
CA ILE A 528 -4.07 -4.74 1.92
C ILE A 528 -4.25 -3.22 2.04
N GLU A 529 -3.26 -2.45 1.61
CA GLU A 529 -3.29 -0.98 1.56
C GLU A 529 -3.59 -0.51 0.13
N GLU A 530 -4.60 0.35 -0.04
CA GLU A 530 -4.98 0.89 -1.35
C GLU A 530 -4.50 2.35 -1.50
N THR A 531 -3.72 2.61 -2.54
CA THR A 531 -3.36 3.95 -3.00
C THR A 531 -4.16 4.30 -4.24
N LYS A 532 -4.98 5.36 -4.16
CA LYS A 532 -5.82 5.80 -5.28
C LYS A 532 -5.00 6.49 -6.37
N GLY A 533 -5.30 6.18 -7.62
CA GLY A 533 -4.61 6.72 -8.79
C GLY A 533 -3.15 6.25 -8.91
N PHE A 534 -2.41 6.90 -9.78
CA PHE A 534 -1.02 6.54 -10.10
C PHE A 534 -0.02 7.22 -9.17
N GLN A 535 -0.22 7.00 -7.88
CA GLN A 535 0.33 7.81 -6.80
C GLN A 535 1.34 7.07 -5.91
N SER A 536 1.79 5.88 -6.33
CA SER A 536 2.80 5.06 -5.66
C SER A 536 4.23 5.55 -5.92
N ASP A 537 5.15 5.22 -5.02
CA ASP A 537 6.61 5.37 -5.23
C ASP A 537 7.18 4.31 -6.18
N LYS A 538 6.43 3.23 -6.44
CA LYS A 538 6.81 2.14 -7.34
C LYS A 538 6.18 2.28 -8.72
N TYR A 539 7.01 2.16 -9.75
CA TYR A 539 6.62 2.23 -11.14
C TYR A 539 6.23 0.86 -11.69
N VAL A 540 5.36 0.87 -12.70
CA VAL A 540 4.93 -0.33 -13.41
C VAL A 540 4.79 -0.05 -14.89
N TRP A 541 5.19 -1.02 -15.72
CA TRP A 541 4.92 -0.99 -17.15
C TRP A 541 3.41 -1.12 -17.39
N GLU A 542 2.85 -0.32 -18.30
CA GLU A 542 1.42 -0.32 -18.61
C GLU A 542 0.92 -1.73 -19.01
N ASP A 543 1.73 -2.49 -19.74
CA ASP A 543 1.38 -3.84 -20.14
C ASP A 543 1.33 -4.83 -18.97
N LYS A 544 2.05 -4.58 -17.87
CA LYS A 544 2.02 -5.37 -16.62
C LYS A 544 0.89 -4.96 -15.67
N MET A 545 0.13 -3.91 -15.96
CA MET A 545 -1.04 -3.57 -15.16
C MET A 545 -2.13 -4.64 -15.32
N ILE A 546 -2.79 -4.97 -14.21
CA ILE A 546 -3.88 -5.93 -14.18
C ILE A 546 -5.13 -5.22 -14.66
N THR A 547 -5.61 -5.57 -15.85
CA THR A 547 -6.78 -4.95 -16.48
C THR A 547 -7.91 -5.96 -16.62
N PHE A 548 -9.13 -5.42 -16.78
CA PHE A 548 -10.30 -6.21 -17.10
C PHE A 548 -10.24 -6.60 -18.59
N PRO A 549 -10.52 -7.85 -18.96
CA PRO A 549 -10.61 -8.26 -20.36
C PRO A 549 -11.93 -7.85 -21.04
N VAL A 550 -12.66 -6.89 -20.47
CA VAL A 550 -14.01 -6.53 -20.92
C VAL A 550 -13.94 -5.65 -22.17
N LYS A 551 -14.83 -5.91 -23.14
CA LYS A 551 -14.93 -5.16 -24.41
C LYS A 551 -15.46 -3.73 -24.24
N ASP A 552 -16.02 -3.41 -23.07
CA ASP A 552 -16.54 -2.09 -22.73
C ASP A 552 -15.38 -1.16 -22.37
N LYS A 553 -15.32 0.00 -23.05
CA LYS A 553 -14.26 1.00 -22.88
C LYS A 553 -14.42 1.81 -21.59
N SER A 554 -15.54 1.66 -20.87
CA SER A 554 -15.65 2.24 -19.54
C SER A 554 -14.74 1.48 -18.58
N ILE A 555 -13.64 2.12 -18.15
CA ILE A 555 -12.66 1.51 -17.24
C ILE A 555 -13.38 1.20 -15.93
N PRO A 556 -13.63 -0.07 -15.60
CA PRO A 556 -14.30 -0.40 -14.36
C PRO A 556 -13.37 -0.09 -13.19
N ARG A 557 -13.93 0.43 -12.10
CA ARG A 557 -13.13 0.88 -10.96
C ARG A 557 -12.85 -0.30 -10.03
N VAL A 558 -11.61 -0.77 -10.00
CA VAL A 558 -11.15 -1.69 -8.95
C VAL A 558 -11.28 -0.97 -7.60
N LYS A 559 -11.93 -1.62 -6.65
CA LYS A 559 -12.13 -1.11 -5.28
C LYS A 559 -11.86 -2.22 -4.28
N LYS A 560 -11.15 -1.87 -3.21
CA LYS A 560 -10.98 -2.77 -2.07
C LYS A 560 -12.35 -3.12 -1.46
N LEU A 561 -12.57 -4.41 -1.19
CA LEU A 561 -13.75 -4.96 -0.53
C LEU A 561 -13.36 -5.53 0.84
N ASP A 562 -14.37 -5.82 1.67
CA ASP A 562 -14.20 -6.52 2.94
C ASP A 562 -13.68 -7.95 2.74
N ASN A 563 -13.14 -8.52 3.82
CA ASN A 563 -12.60 -9.88 3.81
C ASN A 563 -13.72 -10.90 3.50
N MET A 564 -13.46 -11.79 2.54
CA MET A 564 -14.40 -12.85 2.15
C MET A 564 -14.32 -14.05 3.09
N PHE A 565 -13.21 -14.19 3.79
CA PHE A 565 -12.98 -15.26 4.75
C PHE A 565 -12.10 -14.79 5.91
N ARG A 566 -12.15 -15.55 7.01
CA ARG A 566 -11.20 -15.47 8.12
C ARG A 566 -10.63 -16.87 8.35
N ILE A 567 -9.32 -16.97 8.50
CA ILE A 567 -8.64 -18.25 8.77
C ILE A 567 -7.92 -18.14 10.11
N GLU A 568 -8.13 -19.15 10.95
CA GLU A 568 -7.51 -19.26 12.27
C GLU A 568 -6.81 -20.62 12.40
N ARG A 569 -5.68 -20.64 13.09
CA ARG A 569 -4.99 -21.89 13.43
C ARG A 569 -5.55 -22.40 14.76
N LYS A 570 -6.07 -23.63 14.76
CA LYS A 570 -6.50 -24.38 15.95
C LYS A 570 -5.53 -25.55 16.16
N ASP A 571 -5.63 -26.22 17.30
CA ASP A 571 -4.77 -27.38 17.64
C ASP A 571 -4.93 -28.53 16.62
N THR A 572 -6.11 -28.65 16.01
CA THR A 572 -6.47 -29.70 15.03
C THR A 572 -6.20 -29.30 13.57
N GLY A 573 -5.67 -28.11 13.29
CA GLY A 573 -5.39 -27.62 11.93
C GLY A 573 -5.90 -26.21 11.67
N TYR A 574 -6.15 -25.86 10.41
CA TYR A 574 -6.72 -24.56 10.07
C TYR A 574 -8.25 -24.61 10.00
N HIS A 575 -8.88 -23.61 10.61
CA HIS A 575 -10.31 -23.36 10.54
C HIS A 575 -10.58 -22.15 9.67
N ILE A 576 -11.59 -22.22 8.81
CA ILE A 576 -11.97 -21.13 7.91
C ILE A 576 -13.44 -20.77 8.07
N ASP A 577 -13.69 -19.50 8.37
CA ASP A 577 -15.01 -18.89 8.34
C ASP A 577 -15.21 -18.20 6.99
N ILE A 578 -16.31 -18.52 6.31
CA ILE A 578 -16.71 -17.84 5.07
C ILE A 578 -17.60 -16.65 5.45
N LEU A 579 -17.08 -15.44 5.29
CA LEU A 579 -17.76 -14.18 5.63
C LEU A 579 -18.61 -13.65 4.48
N ASN A 580 -18.13 -13.82 3.25
CA ASN A 580 -18.82 -13.44 2.02
C ASN A 580 -18.47 -14.45 0.92
N ASN A 581 -19.49 -15.07 0.32
CA ASN A 581 -19.31 -16.05 -0.74
C ASN A 581 -19.72 -15.53 -2.13
N GLU A 582 -19.95 -14.24 -2.34
CA GLU A 582 -20.43 -13.70 -3.62
C GLU A 582 -19.41 -13.82 -4.76
N CYS A 583 -18.13 -14.07 -4.46
CA CYS A 583 -17.11 -14.32 -5.49
C CYS A 583 -17.32 -15.71 -6.13
N MET A 584 -17.63 -15.73 -7.42
CA MET A 584 -17.82 -16.95 -8.21
C MET A 584 -16.61 -17.90 -8.16
N PHE A 585 -15.39 -17.35 -8.27
CA PHE A 585 -14.17 -18.15 -8.20
C PHE A 585 -13.94 -18.73 -6.79
N PHE A 586 -14.29 -18.00 -5.73
CA PHE A 586 -14.20 -18.52 -4.36
C PHE A 586 -15.20 -19.66 -4.12
N ARG A 587 -16.45 -19.52 -4.57
CA ARG A 587 -17.46 -20.61 -4.56
C ARG A 587 -16.97 -21.86 -5.28
N PHE A 588 -16.35 -21.69 -6.44
CA PHE A 588 -15.74 -22.79 -7.17
C PHE A 588 -14.62 -23.48 -6.37
N LEU A 589 -13.76 -22.73 -5.67
CA LEU A 589 -12.73 -23.31 -4.83
C LEU A 589 -13.30 -24.04 -3.60
N ILE A 590 -14.38 -23.53 -3.02
CA ILE A 590 -15.12 -24.22 -1.95
C ILE A 590 -15.61 -25.56 -2.47
N ASN A 591 -16.33 -25.60 -3.59
CA ASN A 591 -16.91 -26.83 -4.12
C ASN A 591 -15.85 -27.85 -4.52
N THR A 592 -14.77 -27.42 -5.17
CA THR A 592 -13.66 -28.33 -5.47
C THR A 592 -12.98 -28.86 -4.20
N ALA A 593 -13.16 -28.25 -3.01
CA ALA A 593 -12.53 -28.67 -1.74
C ALA A 593 -13.36 -29.69 -0.95
N ARG A 594 -14.61 -29.91 -1.38
CA ARG A 594 -15.54 -30.83 -0.72
C ARG A 594 -15.23 -32.27 -1.06
N VAL A 595 -14.25 -32.86 -0.39
CA VAL A 595 -13.84 -34.26 -0.63
C VAL A 595 -14.85 -35.30 -0.13
N HIS A 596 -15.77 -34.91 0.77
CA HIS A 596 -16.84 -35.76 1.31
C HIS A 596 -18.23 -35.39 0.75
N TRP A 597 -18.28 -34.71 -0.41
CA TRP A 597 -19.54 -34.21 -0.98
C TRP A 597 -20.58 -35.31 -1.22
N ARG A 598 -20.16 -36.53 -1.62
CA ARG A 598 -21.07 -37.67 -1.82
C ARG A 598 -21.69 -38.15 -0.51
N LYS A 599 -20.86 -38.30 0.52
CA LYS A 599 -21.34 -38.66 1.86
C LYS A 599 -22.41 -37.69 2.34
N GLU A 600 -22.17 -36.39 2.15
CA GLU A 600 -23.07 -35.33 2.59
C GLU A 600 -24.34 -35.20 1.74
N LEU A 601 -24.18 -35.09 0.42
CA LEU A 601 -25.25 -34.69 -0.50
C LEU A 601 -25.98 -35.89 -1.12
N GLU A 602 -25.42 -37.09 -1.04
CA GLU A 602 -26.02 -38.29 -1.64
C GLU A 602 -26.33 -39.38 -0.60
N GLU A 603 -25.34 -39.82 0.17
CA GLU A 603 -25.45 -41.02 1.03
C GLU A 603 -26.20 -40.71 2.33
N ARG A 604 -25.83 -39.65 3.05
CA ARG A 604 -26.44 -39.29 4.34
C ARG A 604 -27.82 -38.66 4.23
N GLN A 605 -28.20 -38.20 3.05
CA GLN A 605 -29.58 -37.75 2.77
C GLN A 605 -30.59 -38.90 2.85
N THR A 606 -30.16 -40.12 2.51
CA THR A 606 -31.01 -41.31 2.44
C THR A 606 -30.61 -42.40 3.43
N LEU A 607 -29.69 -42.12 4.36
CA LEU A 607 -29.15 -43.09 5.32
C LEU A 607 -30.24 -43.77 6.16
N TRP A 608 -31.30 -43.03 6.50
CA TRP A 608 -32.44 -43.53 7.26
C TRP A 608 -33.22 -44.64 6.54
N LEU A 609 -33.15 -44.73 5.21
CA LEU A 609 -33.77 -45.81 4.41
C LEU A 609 -32.97 -47.12 4.49
N THR A 610 -31.65 -47.03 4.56
CA THR A 610 -30.76 -48.20 4.56
C THR A 610 -30.48 -48.74 5.97
N HIS A 611 -30.62 -47.88 6.99
CA HIS A 611 -30.38 -48.18 8.40
C HIS A 611 -31.69 -48.15 9.20
N ASP A 612 -32.60 -49.03 8.82
CA ASP A 612 -33.97 -49.17 9.34
C ASP A 612 -34.07 -49.83 10.72
N SER A 613 -33.02 -50.53 11.17
CA SER A 613 -32.97 -51.22 12.46
C SER A 613 -31.94 -50.60 13.42
N ALA A 614 -32.19 -50.71 14.73
CA ALA A 614 -31.30 -50.20 15.77
C ALA A 614 -29.88 -50.76 15.66
N LYS A 615 -29.74 -52.06 15.39
CA LYS A 615 -28.44 -52.72 15.23
C LYS A 615 -27.60 -52.12 14.10
N LYS A 616 -28.19 -51.90 12.92
CA LYS A 616 -27.48 -51.27 11.81
C LYS A 616 -27.04 -49.83 12.14
N ARG A 617 -27.87 -49.09 12.88
CA ARG A 617 -27.54 -47.72 13.30
C ARG A 617 -26.38 -47.71 14.29
N GLU A 618 -26.39 -48.61 15.27
CA GLU A 618 -25.32 -48.78 16.25
C GLU A 618 -24.00 -49.16 15.57
N GLU A 619 -24.01 -50.16 14.66
CA GLU A 619 -22.86 -50.55 13.86
C GLU A 619 -22.29 -49.37 13.03
N TYR A 620 -23.15 -48.54 12.43
CA TYR A 620 -22.72 -47.35 11.70
C TYR A 620 -22.13 -46.27 12.62
N CYS A 621 -22.75 -46.01 13.78
CA CYS A 621 -22.25 -45.06 14.76
C CYS A 621 -20.87 -45.46 15.27
N GLU A 622 -20.66 -46.73 15.60
CA GLU A 622 -19.36 -47.25 16.04
C GLU A 622 -18.31 -47.15 14.93
N ALA A 623 -18.66 -47.55 13.70
CA ALA A 623 -17.73 -47.52 12.56
C ALA A 623 -17.28 -46.10 12.18
N HIS A 624 -18.13 -45.09 12.40
CA HIS A 624 -17.86 -43.70 12.04
C HIS A 624 -17.57 -42.78 13.23
N GLY A 625 -17.62 -43.29 14.46
CA GLY A 625 -17.36 -42.52 15.69
C GLY A 625 -18.32 -41.34 15.87
N LEU A 626 -19.62 -41.54 15.57
CA LEU A 626 -20.62 -40.47 15.65
C LEU A 626 -20.98 -40.13 17.09
N THR A 627 -21.17 -38.83 17.36
CA THR A 627 -21.82 -38.36 18.58
C THR A 627 -23.33 -38.61 18.54
N ASP A 628 -23.99 -38.63 19.70
CA ASP A 628 -25.45 -38.82 19.79
C ASP A 628 -26.22 -37.77 18.96
N ALA A 629 -25.76 -36.51 18.98
CA ALA A 629 -26.36 -35.43 18.21
C ALA A 629 -26.19 -35.61 16.69
N GLU A 630 -25.01 -36.07 16.25
CA GLU A 630 -24.77 -36.39 14.84
C GLU A 630 -25.62 -37.59 14.40
N ALA A 631 -25.73 -38.62 15.23
CA ALA A 631 -26.55 -39.79 14.94
C ALA A 631 -28.03 -39.42 14.80
N GLU A 632 -28.58 -38.61 15.71
CA GLU A 632 -29.96 -38.11 15.62
C GLU A 632 -30.19 -37.36 14.31
N LEU A 633 -29.25 -36.48 13.93
CA LEU A 633 -29.34 -35.71 12.69
C LEU A 633 -29.21 -36.60 11.45
N PHE A 634 -28.27 -37.54 11.42
CA PHE A 634 -27.96 -38.35 10.24
C PHE A 634 -29.09 -39.35 9.93
N PHE A 635 -29.72 -39.94 10.97
CA PHE A 635 -30.83 -40.86 10.81
C PHE A 635 -32.21 -40.18 10.77
N LYS A 636 -32.27 -38.85 10.82
CA LYS A 636 -33.52 -38.09 10.66
C LYS A 636 -34.15 -38.40 9.29
N GLN A 637 -35.43 -38.78 9.32
CA GLN A 637 -36.24 -38.94 8.11
C GLN A 637 -36.43 -37.57 7.43
N ARG A 638 -36.21 -37.52 6.11
CA ARG A 638 -36.34 -36.29 5.31
C ARG A 638 -37.23 -36.52 4.09
N SER A 639 -38.14 -35.59 3.81
CA SER A 639 -38.88 -35.54 2.54
C SER A 639 -37.95 -35.18 1.37
N LEU A 640 -38.41 -35.34 0.13
CA LEU A 640 -37.65 -34.89 -1.05
C LEU A 640 -37.43 -33.37 -1.03
N GLU A 641 -38.45 -32.60 -0.62
CA GLU A 641 -38.36 -31.14 -0.51
C GLU A 641 -37.32 -30.71 0.55
N GLU A 642 -37.26 -31.42 1.69
CA GLU A 642 -36.23 -31.16 2.72
C GLU A 642 -34.81 -31.49 2.22
N GLN A 643 -34.66 -32.54 1.39
CA GLN A 643 -33.38 -32.90 0.78
C GLN A 643 -32.94 -31.86 -0.24
N ASP A 644 -33.83 -31.43 -1.14
CA ASP A 644 -33.56 -30.40 -2.15
C ASP A 644 -33.21 -29.06 -1.49
N GLN A 645 -33.96 -28.66 -0.46
CA GLN A 645 -33.68 -27.46 0.32
C GLN A 645 -32.31 -27.54 1.00
N TYR A 646 -31.96 -28.68 1.61
CA TYR A 646 -30.63 -28.85 2.22
C TYR A 646 -29.52 -28.70 1.17
N ILE A 647 -29.67 -29.30 -0.02
CA ILE A 647 -28.69 -29.20 -1.11
C ILE A 647 -28.53 -27.74 -1.54
N GLN A 648 -29.63 -26.99 -1.66
CA GLN A 648 -29.61 -25.58 -2.04
C GLN A 648 -28.93 -24.72 -0.98
N ASP A 649 -29.27 -24.91 0.30
CA ASP A 649 -28.71 -24.15 1.43
C ASP A 649 -27.22 -24.44 1.62
N ASN A 650 -26.79 -25.68 1.36
CA ASN A 650 -25.40 -26.13 1.50
C ASN A 650 -24.64 -26.16 0.16
N ARG A 651 -25.16 -25.53 -0.90
CA ARG A 651 -24.57 -25.56 -2.24
C ARG A 651 -23.12 -25.07 -2.27
N PHE A 652 -22.81 -24.06 -1.47
CA PHE A 652 -21.47 -23.47 -1.33
C PHE A 652 -20.98 -23.48 0.13
N SER A 653 -21.41 -24.47 0.92
CA SER A 653 -20.94 -24.68 2.28
C SER A 653 -19.76 -25.65 2.29
N ILE A 654 -18.68 -25.29 2.99
CA ILE A 654 -17.53 -26.17 3.21
C ILE A 654 -17.74 -27.14 4.39
N ALA A 655 -18.76 -26.87 5.23
CA ALA A 655 -18.96 -27.55 6.50
C ALA A 655 -20.45 -27.80 6.76
N GLY A 656 -21.09 -28.55 5.86
CA GLY A 656 -22.49 -28.93 6.01
C GLY A 656 -22.76 -29.76 7.27
N GLN A 657 -24.01 -29.75 7.72
CA GLN A 657 -24.41 -30.38 8.99
C GLN A 657 -24.39 -31.91 8.92
N LEU A 658 -24.49 -32.50 7.72
CA LEU A 658 -24.38 -33.95 7.49
C LEU A 658 -22.92 -34.45 7.39
N LEU A 659 -21.96 -33.67 7.88
CA LEU A 659 -20.56 -34.05 7.99
C LEU A 659 -20.17 -34.15 9.47
N THR A 660 -19.27 -35.09 9.78
CA THR A 660 -18.63 -35.15 11.10
C THR A 660 -17.63 -34.01 11.27
N GLU A 661 -17.25 -33.67 12.51
CA GLU A 661 -16.23 -32.64 12.76
C GLU A 661 -14.87 -32.94 12.10
N VAL A 662 -14.48 -34.21 12.02
CA VAL A 662 -13.26 -34.64 11.33
C VAL A 662 -13.37 -34.37 9.82
N GLU A 663 -14.48 -34.74 9.20
CA GLU A 663 -14.72 -34.53 7.76
C GLU A 663 -14.81 -33.03 7.42
N LYS A 664 -15.43 -32.22 8.28
CA LYS A 664 -15.45 -30.76 8.16
C LYS A 664 -14.02 -30.22 8.21
N GLY A 665 -13.22 -30.64 9.19
CA GLY A 665 -11.81 -30.25 9.33
C GLY A 665 -10.98 -30.59 8.09
N GLU A 666 -11.14 -31.78 7.51
CA GLU A 666 -10.46 -32.18 6.28
C GLU A 666 -10.82 -31.28 5.09
N GLN A 667 -12.12 -31.00 4.86
CA GLN A 667 -12.57 -30.11 3.78
C GLN A 667 -12.05 -28.68 3.96
N MET A 668 -12.11 -28.15 5.19
CA MET A 668 -11.56 -26.84 5.53
C MET A 668 -10.05 -26.78 5.25
N GLN A 669 -9.29 -27.79 5.65
CA GLN A 669 -7.85 -27.85 5.41
C GLN A 669 -7.51 -27.89 3.90
N HIS A 670 -8.30 -28.61 3.09
CA HIS A 670 -8.16 -28.56 1.62
C HIS A 670 -8.40 -27.15 1.06
N LEU A 671 -9.43 -26.45 1.52
CA LEU A 671 -9.74 -25.09 1.07
C LEU A 671 -8.64 -24.11 1.49
N VAL A 672 -8.18 -24.16 2.73
CA VAL A 672 -7.10 -23.31 3.26
C VAL A 672 -5.79 -23.56 2.51
N ASN A 673 -5.44 -24.82 2.23
CA ASN A 673 -4.28 -25.15 1.41
C ASN A 673 -4.34 -24.53 0.01
N ARG A 674 -5.52 -24.45 -0.62
CA ARG A 674 -5.67 -23.80 -1.93
C ARG A 674 -5.54 -22.29 -1.86
N ILE A 675 -6.17 -21.66 -0.87
CA ILE A 675 -6.01 -20.22 -0.61
C ILE A 675 -4.52 -19.90 -0.42
N TYR A 676 -3.82 -20.68 0.41
CA TYR A 676 -2.37 -20.57 0.61
C TYR A 676 -1.58 -20.75 -0.69
N THR A 677 -1.91 -21.78 -1.48
CA THR A 677 -1.22 -22.11 -2.73
C THR A 677 -1.37 -21.01 -3.79
N ILE A 678 -2.57 -20.45 -3.92
CA ILE A 678 -2.83 -19.32 -4.80
C ILE A 678 -2.05 -18.09 -4.31
N GLY A 679 -2.06 -17.81 -3.01
CA GLY A 679 -1.26 -16.73 -2.42
C GLY A 679 0.23 -16.86 -2.72
N TYR A 680 0.80 -18.07 -2.57
CA TYR A 680 2.20 -18.37 -2.90
C TYR A 680 2.53 -18.07 -4.38
N MET A 681 1.62 -18.40 -5.29
CA MET A 681 1.79 -18.17 -6.73
C MET A 681 1.58 -16.71 -7.15
N LEU A 682 0.89 -15.91 -6.33
CA LEU A 682 0.71 -14.47 -6.53
C LEU A 682 1.83 -13.64 -5.91
N HIS A 683 2.65 -14.22 -5.03
CA HIS A 683 3.86 -13.59 -4.54
C HIS A 683 4.99 -13.79 -5.55
N ARG A 684 5.62 -12.74 -6.05
CA ARG A 684 6.74 -12.86 -7.01
C ARG A 684 8.03 -13.29 -6.35
N TYR A 685 8.26 -12.86 -5.10
CA TYR A 685 9.46 -13.21 -4.36
C TYR A 685 9.61 -14.73 -4.21
N LYS A 686 10.79 -15.23 -4.55
CA LYS A 686 11.21 -16.60 -4.29
C LYS A 686 12.07 -16.62 -3.04
N ASP A 687 11.51 -17.16 -1.96
CA ASP A 687 12.24 -17.42 -0.73
C ASP A 687 13.09 -18.69 -0.93
N PRO A 688 14.42 -18.64 -0.75
CA PRO A 688 15.29 -19.80 -0.87
C PRO A 688 14.91 -20.97 0.04
N SER A 689 14.31 -20.69 1.21
CA SER A 689 13.82 -21.72 2.14
C SER A 689 12.49 -22.33 1.71
N ARG A 690 11.76 -21.68 0.79
CA ARG A 690 10.45 -22.08 0.27
C ARG A 690 10.44 -22.23 -1.26
N ALA A 691 11.53 -22.72 -1.83
CA ALA A 691 11.65 -22.96 -3.27
C ALA A 691 10.76 -24.15 -3.71
N TRP A 692 9.47 -23.90 -3.89
CA TRP A 692 8.48 -24.91 -4.27
C TRP A 692 7.93 -24.68 -5.68
N CYS A 693 7.61 -25.77 -6.38
CA CYS A 693 6.61 -25.75 -7.44
C CYS A 693 5.25 -26.14 -6.86
N VAL A 694 4.15 -25.70 -7.48
CA VAL A 694 2.83 -26.21 -7.16
C VAL A 694 2.58 -27.49 -7.92
N TRP A 695 2.07 -28.51 -7.22
CA TRP A 695 1.66 -29.79 -7.80
C TRP A 695 0.16 -29.99 -7.56
N ALA A 696 -0.65 -29.67 -8.57
CA ALA A 696 -2.09 -29.86 -8.55
C ALA A 696 -2.46 -31.28 -8.99
N MET A 697 -3.26 -31.97 -8.18
CA MET A 697 -3.66 -33.37 -8.44
C MET A 697 -5.09 -33.67 -7.97
N ASP A 698 -5.65 -34.81 -8.38
CA ASP A 698 -6.95 -35.28 -7.91
C ASP A 698 -6.89 -35.96 -6.55
N ASN A 699 -7.96 -35.82 -5.75
CA ASN A 699 -8.10 -36.41 -4.42
C ASN A 699 -8.70 -37.82 -4.46
N LYS A 700 -9.54 -38.12 -5.46
CA LYS A 700 -10.23 -39.40 -5.55
C LYS A 700 -9.23 -40.56 -5.65
N LEU A 701 -9.45 -41.63 -4.90
CA LEU A 701 -8.75 -42.91 -5.10
C LEU A 701 -9.44 -43.63 -6.26
N SER A 702 -8.72 -43.98 -7.33
CA SER A 702 -9.32 -44.68 -8.47
C SER A 702 -9.69 -46.11 -8.06
N GLU A 703 -10.99 -46.41 -8.01
CA GLU A 703 -11.55 -47.70 -7.58
C GLU A 703 -11.47 -48.81 -8.65
N ALA A 704 -11.15 -48.48 -9.91
CA ALA A 704 -10.96 -49.44 -11.00
C ALA A 704 -9.55 -49.29 -11.58
N MET A 705 -8.76 -50.36 -11.49
CA MET A 705 -7.32 -50.36 -11.78
C MET A 705 -6.95 -51.41 -12.85
N GLY A 706 -7.81 -51.62 -13.85
CA GLY A 706 -7.42 -52.28 -15.10
C GLY A 706 -6.63 -51.34 -16.04
N ASP A 707 -6.20 -51.85 -17.20
CA ASP A 707 -5.57 -51.06 -18.29
C ASP A 707 -6.42 -49.86 -18.77
N ASP A 708 -7.68 -49.78 -18.30
CA ASP A 708 -8.68 -48.73 -18.48
C ASP A 708 -8.82 -47.79 -17.27
N ALA A 709 -7.76 -47.55 -16.47
CA ALA A 709 -7.74 -46.49 -15.47
C ALA A 709 -7.84 -45.11 -16.15
N LYS A 710 -9.05 -44.77 -16.60
CA LYS A 710 -9.36 -43.57 -17.35
C LYS A 710 -9.15 -42.38 -16.42
N SER A 711 -8.27 -41.48 -16.85
CA SER A 711 -8.14 -40.14 -16.28
C SER A 711 -9.51 -39.47 -16.29
N ASN A 712 -10.19 -39.40 -15.15
CA ASN A 712 -11.41 -38.64 -14.98
C ASN A 712 -11.06 -37.15 -14.97
N GLY A 713 -10.96 -36.55 -16.16
CA GLY A 713 -10.82 -35.10 -16.28
C GLY A 713 -12.06 -34.37 -15.73
N GLY A 714 -11.92 -33.08 -15.42
CA GLY A 714 -13.07 -32.24 -15.04
C GLY A 714 -13.12 -31.75 -13.58
N SER A 715 -12.18 -32.15 -12.72
CA SER A 715 -12.12 -31.74 -11.30
C SER A 715 -11.78 -30.26 -11.04
N GLY A 716 -11.51 -29.48 -12.08
CA GLY A 716 -11.30 -28.03 -11.98
C GLY A 716 -9.85 -27.54 -11.78
N LYS A 717 -8.86 -28.45 -11.79
CA LYS A 717 -7.43 -28.13 -11.65
C LYS A 717 -6.94 -27.08 -12.66
N SER A 718 -7.22 -27.32 -13.95
CA SER A 718 -6.81 -26.42 -15.04
C SER A 718 -7.48 -25.06 -14.98
N LEU A 719 -8.70 -24.97 -14.45
CA LEU A 719 -9.41 -23.69 -14.26
C LEU A 719 -8.74 -22.83 -13.18
N THR A 720 -8.19 -23.45 -12.13
CA THR A 720 -7.38 -22.77 -11.12
C THR A 720 -6.05 -22.28 -11.71
N GLY A 721 -5.37 -23.08 -12.53
CA GLY A 721 -4.17 -22.61 -13.26
C GLY A 721 -4.47 -21.43 -14.19
N LYS A 722 -5.66 -21.40 -14.81
CA LYS A 722 -6.11 -20.29 -15.68
C LYS A 722 -6.28 -18.97 -14.94
N VAL A 723 -6.71 -18.94 -13.68
CA VAL A 723 -6.85 -17.67 -12.94
C VAL A 723 -5.51 -16.94 -12.83
N LEU A 724 -4.41 -17.68 -12.67
CA LEU A 724 -3.07 -17.11 -12.56
C LEU A 724 -2.63 -16.45 -13.87
N LYS A 725 -3.07 -16.96 -15.02
CA LYS A 725 -2.77 -16.36 -16.35
C LYS A 725 -3.43 -15.00 -16.55
N TRP A 726 -4.54 -14.73 -15.87
CA TRP A 726 -5.20 -13.42 -15.91
C TRP A 726 -4.46 -12.36 -15.09
N ILE A 727 -3.70 -12.77 -14.08
CA ILE A 727 -2.87 -11.87 -13.27
C ILE A 727 -1.47 -11.72 -13.88
N TRP A 728 -0.86 -12.84 -14.27
CA TRP A 728 0.48 -12.92 -14.84
C TRP A 728 0.42 -12.90 -16.36
N ARG A 729 0.38 -11.70 -16.94
CA ARG A 729 0.37 -11.50 -18.39
C ARG A 729 1.50 -12.24 -19.10
N TYR A 730 2.71 -12.20 -18.54
CA TYR A 730 3.86 -12.92 -19.07
C TYR A 730 3.92 -14.33 -18.45
N ASN A 731 3.16 -15.26 -19.02
CA ASN A 731 3.21 -16.66 -18.63
C ASN A 731 3.62 -17.55 -19.81
N VAL A 732 4.24 -18.69 -19.50
CA VAL A 732 4.58 -19.73 -20.48
C VAL A 732 3.87 -21.02 -20.09
N SER A 733 3.30 -21.72 -21.07
CA SER A 733 2.63 -23.00 -20.85
C SER A 733 3.27 -24.11 -21.68
N PHE A 734 3.46 -25.27 -21.06
CA PHE A 734 3.99 -26.48 -21.67
C PHE A 734 2.94 -27.59 -21.64
N SER A 735 2.92 -28.42 -22.68
CA SER A 735 2.11 -29.64 -22.68
C SER A 735 2.86 -30.73 -21.93
N GLY A 736 2.38 -31.06 -20.74
CA GLY A 736 2.91 -32.12 -19.88
C GLY A 736 2.69 -33.53 -20.44
N ARG A 737 1.89 -33.72 -21.49
CA ARG A 737 1.74 -35.00 -22.21
C ARG A 737 2.85 -35.28 -23.23
N ASN A 738 3.66 -34.30 -23.57
CA ASN A 738 4.72 -34.50 -24.56
C ASN A 738 5.87 -35.33 -23.95
N PRO A 739 6.13 -36.56 -24.41
CA PRO A 739 7.18 -37.42 -23.85
C PRO A 739 8.59 -36.91 -24.14
N LEU A 740 8.74 -35.96 -25.07
CA LEU A 740 10.01 -35.32 -25.42
C LEU A 740 10.19 -33.96 -24.73
N LEU A 741 9.27 -33.54 -23.84
CA LEU A 741 9.31 -32.23 -23.20
C LEU A 741 10.65 -31.98 -22.49
N THR A 742 11.06 -32.88 -21.61
CA THR A 742 12.31 -32.80 -20.83
C THR A 742 13.56 -33.17 -21.63
N LYS A 743 13.39 -33.59 -22.90
CA LYS A 743 14.50 -33.86 -23.83
C LYS A 743 14.78 -32.68 -24.76
N ASN A 744 13.96 -31.63 -24.73
CA ASN A 744 14.10 -30.47 -25.60
C ASN A 744 15.10 -29.46 -25.00
N PRO A 745 16.28 -29.24 -25.60
CA PRO A 745 17.27 -28.28 -25.10
C PRO A 745 16.82 -26.81 -25.19
N HIS A 746 15.72 -26.55 -25.91
CA HIS A 746 15.11 -25.24 -26.10
C HIS A 746 13.74 -25.12 -25.39
N ILE A 747 13.48 -25.92 -24.34
CA ILE A 747 12.21 -25.88 -23.59
C ILE A 747 11.86 -24.46 -23.09
N TYR A 748 12.87 -23.67 -22.73
CA TYR A 748 12.73 -22.31 -22.18
C TYR A 748 12.92 -21.18 -23.21
N ASP A 749 12.82 -21.46 -24.52
CA ASP A 749 13.00 -20.47 -25.60
C ASP A 749 12.12 -19.20 -25.43
N LYS A 750 10.94 -19.35 -24.82
CA LYS A 750 9.99 -18.24 -24.56
C LYS A 750 10.08 -17.63 -23.16
N VAL A 751 10.90 -18.19 -22.27
CA VAL A 751 11.03 -17.70 -20.90
C VAL A 751 12.02 -16.54 -20.89
N THR A 752 11.67 -15.44 -20.21
CA THR A 752 12.51 -14.25 -20.07
C THR A 752 12.51 -13.77 -18.61
N ARG A 753 13.37 -12.80 -18.27
CA ARG A 753 13.36 -12.13 -16.95
C ARG A 753 12.03 -11.46 -16.61
N HIS A 754 11.15 -11.26 -17.59
CA HIS A 754 9.81 -10.72 -17.39
C HIS A 754 8.73 -11.79 -17.22
N THR A 755 9.05 -13.07 -17.44
CA THR A 755 8.11 -14.18 -17.30
C THR A 755 7.79 -14.38 -15.82
N ASP A 756 6.50 -14.33 -15.49
CA ASP A 756 6.06 -14.38 -14.11
C ASP A 756 5.63 -15.79 -13.65
N LEU A 757 5.22 -16.64 -14.61
CA LEU A 757 4.60 -17.95 -14.37
C LEU A 757 4.97 -18.97 -15.45
N ILE A 758 5.28 -20.20 -15.03
CA ILE A 758 5.36 -21.37 -15.91
C ILE A 758 4.28 -22.38 -15.51
N ILE A 759 3.49 -22.84 -16.48
CA ILE A 759 2.48 -23.89 -16.29
C ILE A 759 2.86 -25.11 -17.12
N VAL A 760 2.89 -26.29 -16.50
CA VAL A 760 2.96 -27.59 -17.18
C VAL A 760 1.59 -28.24 -17.05
N ASP A 761 0.83 -28.21 -18.13
CA ASP A 761 -0.56 -28.62 -18.15
C ASP A 761 -0.69 -30.10 -18.53
N ASP A 762 -1.61 -30.82 -17.89
CA ASP A 762 -1.92 -32.23 -18.17
C ASP A 762 -0.66 -33.14 -18.17
N CYS A 763 0.06 -33.15 -17.05
CA CYS A 763 1.27 -33.95 -16.84
C CYS A 763 0.98 -35.44 -16.94
N TYR A 764 1.69 -36.12 -17.82
CA TYR A 764 1.64 -37.58 -17.94
C TYR A 764 2.33 -38.28 -16.76
N GLU A 765 1.95 -39.53 -16.50
CA GLU A 765 2.38 -40.27 -15.31
C GLU A 765 3.89 -40.56 -15.20
N PHE A 766 4.66 -40.51 -16.30
CA PHE A 766 6.12 -40.70 -16.27
C PHE A 766 6.91 -39.42 -16.55
N LEU A 767 6.29 -38.24 -16.40
CA LEU A 767 7.00 -36.97 -16.52
C LEU A 767 8.26 -36.99 -15.64
N ASP A 768 9.42 -36.79 -16.25
CA ASP A 768 10.69 -36.75 -15.54
C ASP A 768 10.77 -35.44 -14.74
N PHE A 769 10.19 -35.44 -13.55
CA PHE A 769 10.14 -34.28 -12.68
C PHE A 769 11.55 -33.88 -12.19
N GLY A 770 12.49 -34.83 -12.13
CA GLY A 770 13.89 -34.60 -11.73
C GLY A 770 14.58 -33.56 -12.60
N PHE A 771 14.22 -33.48 -13.88
CA PHE A 771 14.71 -32.47 -14.83
C PHE A 771 14.54 -31.03 -14.32
N PHE A 772 13.45 -30.73 -13.61
CA PHE A 772 13.11 -29.35 -13.18
C PHE A 772 13.75 -28.95 -11.84
N PHE A 773 14.52 -29.83 -11.17
CA PHE A 773 15.00 -29.55 -9.82
C PHE A 773 15.89 -28.31 -9.74
N SER A 774 16.86 -28.20 -10.66
CA SER A 774 17.77 -27.05 -10.71
C SER A 774 17.01 -25.76 -10.97
N ASP A 775 16.02 -25.80 -11.88
CA ASP A 775 15.24 -24.62 -12.27
C ASP A 775 14.28 -24.14 -11.17
N ILE A 776 13.82 -25.06 -10.32
CA ILE A 776 12.97 -24.72 -9.17
C ILE A 776 13.83 -24.07 -8.06
N THR A 777 14.99 -24.66 -7.75
CA THR A 777 15.79 -24.30 -6.56
C THR A 777 17.00 -23.40 -6.83
N GLY A 778 17.30 -23.06 -8.09
CA GLY A 778 18.44 -22.25 -8.47
C GLY A 778 18.16 -21.33 -9.67
N ASP A 779 19.23 -20.91 -10.33
CA ASP A 779 19.17 -20.05 -11.52
C ASP A 779 18.63 -20.84 -12.72
N MET A 780 17.85 -20.16 -13.56
CA MET A 780 17.28 -20.73 -14.77
C MET A 780 18.12 -20.30 -15.97
N ASN A 781 18.43 -21.24 -16.88
CA ASN A 781 19.29 -20.98 -18.03
C ASN A 781 18.54 -21.19 -19.35
N PRO A 782 17.76 -20.19 -19.83
CA PRO A 782 17.16 -20.25 -21.16
C PRO A 782 18.21 -20.37 -22.27
N ASN A 783 17.91 -21.23 -23.24
CA ASN A 783 18.70 -21.42 -24.45
C ASN A 783 17.81 -21.19 -25.69
N PRO A 784 17.54 -19.92 -26.06
CA PRO A 784 16.61 -19.63 -27.13
C PRO A 784 17.20 -19.96 -28.51
N LYS A 785 16.34 -20.27 -29.48
CA LYS A 785 16.79 -20.59 -30.84
C LYS A 785 17.41 -19.35 -31.49
N GLN A 786 18.54 -19.55 -32.17
CA GLN A 786 19.21 -18.51 -32.97
C GLN A 786 19.71 -17.29 -32.18
N THR A 787 19.77 -17.36 -30.85
CA THR A 787 20.32 -16.30 -29.98
C THR A 787 21.23 -16.90 -28.92
N GLN A 788 22.03 -16.06 -28.26
CA GLN A 788 22.92 -16.51 -27.19
C GLN A 788 22.12 -16.93 -25.96
N SER A 789 22.53 -18.03 -25.33
CA SER A 789 22.00 -18.44 -24.02
C SER A 789 22.30 -17.40 -22.96
N TYR A 790 21.41 -17.28 -21.99
CA TYR A 790 21.54 -16.33 -20.88
C TYR A 790 21.03 -16.97 -19.59
N SER A 791 21.37 -16.35 -18.46
CA SER A 791 20.95 -16.82 -17.14
C SER A 791 19.95 -15.84 -16.52
N ILE A 792 18.93 -16.39 -15.89
CA ILE A 792 17.95 -15.67 -15.06
C ILE A 792 18.22 -16.11 -13.62
N THR A 793 18.52 -15.15 -12.74
CA THR A 793 18.84 -15.44 -11.34
C THR A 793 17.62 -16.01 -10.62
N PHE A 794 17.87 -16.78 -9.56
CA PHE A 794 16.83 -17.43 -8.76
C PHE A 794 15.72 -16.47 -8.32
N ASP A 795 16.06 -15.24 -7.90
CA ASP A 795 15.12 -14.23 -7.43
C ASP A 795 14.23 -13.62 -8.55
N GLU A 796 14.68 -13.67 -9.79
CA GLU A 796 13.93 -13.20 -10.97
C GLU A 796 13.19 -14.33 -11.72
N SER A 797 13.58 -15.58 -11.47
CA SER A 797 13.02 -16.75 -12.15
C SER A 797 11.54 -17.00 -11.79
N PRO A 798 10.71 -17.48 -12.74
CA PRO A 798 9.29 -17.72 -12.50
C PRO A 798 9.04 -18.93 -11.57
N LYS A 799 7.85 -18.96 -10.96
CA LYS A 799 7.33 -20.13 -10.23
C LYS A 799 6.63 -21.09 -11.18
N PHE A 800 6.65 -22.38 -10.83
CA PHE A 800 6.05 -23.46 -11.61
C PHE A 800 4.71 -23.91 -11.04
N TRP A 801 3.76 -24.17 -11.93
CA TRP A 801 2.49 -24.86 -11.64
C TRP A 801 2.38 -26.10 -12.53
N PHE A 802 2.33 -27.28 -11.90
CA PHE A 802 2.10 -28.55 -12.57
C PHE A 802 0.66 -29.01 -12.33
N ASP A 803 -0.06 -29.34 -13.40
CA ASP A 803 -1.38 -29.98 -13.32
C ASP A 803 -1.23 -31.46 -13.71
N SER A 804 -1.49 -32.39 -12.79
CA SER A 804 -1.39 -33.83 -13.04
C SER A 804 -2.69 -34.55 -12.68
N ASN A 805 -3.14 -35.44 -13.56
CA ASN A 805 -4.26 -36.34 -13.28
C ASN A 805 -3.81 -37.60 -12.52
N PHE A 806 -2.50 -37.81 -12.34
CA PHE A 806 -1.94 -39.02 -11.76
C PHE A 806 -1.36 -38.77 -10.36
N GLY A 807 -1.34 -39.83 -9.53
CA GLY A 807 -0.61 -39.80 -8.27
C GLY A 807 0.89 -39.67 -8.53
N ASP A 808 1.61 -39.01 -7.62
CA ASP A 808 3.05 -38.81 -7.74
C ASP A 808 3.79 -40.14 -7.58
N ARG A 809 4.50 -40.58 -8.62
CA ARG A 809 5.22 -41.87 -8.61
C ARG A 809 6.53 -41.81 -7.84
N ASP A 810 7.15 -40.63 -7.81
CA ASP A 810 8.36 -40.33 -7.07
C ASP A 810 8.02 -39.42 -5.88
N PHE A 811 7.81 -40.05 -4.73
CA PHE A 811 7.57 -39.36 -3.46
C PHE A 811 8.77 -39.42 -2.52
N SER A 812 9.99 -39.49 -3.08
CA SER A 812 11.22 -39.31 -2.30
C SER A 812 11.23 -37.97 -1.56
N GLU A 813 11.93 -37.91 -0.43
CA GLU A 813 12.01 -36.70 0.40
C GLU A 813 12.55 -35.48 -0.39
N SER A 814 13.51 -35.73 -1.29
CA SER A 814 14.08 -34.72 -2.19
C SER A 814 13.05 -34.16 -3.17
N THR A 815 12.11 -34.97 -3.64
CA THR A 815 11.01 -34.54 -4.51
C THR A 815 9.93 -33.81 -3.71
N GLN A 816 9.51 -34.35 -2.58
CA GLN A 816 8.42 -33.78 -1.76
C GLN A 816 8.76 -32.42 -1.14
N ARG A 817 10.03 -32.19 -0.74
CA ARG A 817 10.44 -30.88 -0.20
C ARG A 817 10.31 -29.74 -1.21
N ARG A 818 10.30 -30.04 -2.52
CA ARG A 818 10.17 -29.09 -3.64
C ARG A 818 8.73 -28.92 -4.14
N LYS A 819 7.77 -29.68 -3.63
CA LYS A 819 6.36 -29.63 -4.08
C LYS A 819 5.44 -29.01 -3.02
N LEU A 820 4.69 -27.99 -3.40
CA LEU A 820 3.50 -27.55 -2.69
C LEU A 820 2.29 -28.26 -3.32
N VAL A 821 1.88 -29.36 -2.71
CA VAL A 821 0.78 -30.18 -3.21
C VAL A 821 -0.55 -29.49 -2.93
N THR A 822 -1.42 -29.48 -3.93
CA THR A 822 -2.83 -29.09 -3.78
C THR A 822 -3.71 -30.15 -4.45
N SER A 823 -4.68 -30.68 -3.71
CA SER A 823 -5.54 -31.76 -4.20
C SER A 823 -6.97 -31.27 -4.47
N PHE A 824 -7.62 -31.79 -5.50
CA PHE A 824 -8.96 -31.42 -5.98
C PHE A 824 -9.95 -32.58 -5.85
N SER A 825 -11.14 -32.31 -5.30
CA SER A 825 -12.22 -33.30 -5.26
C SER A 825 -12.82 -33.51 -6.64
N ASP A 826 -13.57 -34.60 -6.77
CA ASP A 826 -14.39 -34.94 -7.94
C ASP A 826 -15.80 -34.31 -7.89
N TYR A 827 -16.00 -33.24 -7.11
CA TYR A 827 -17.30 -32.54 -7.03
C TYR A 827 -17.81 -32.15 -8.42
N TYR A 828 -16.93 -31.61 -9.27
CA TYR A 828 -17.22 -31.45 -10.70
C TYR A 828 -16.73 -32.67 -11.46
N HIS A 829 -17.63 -33.28 -12.24
CA HIS A 829 -17.41 -34.53 -12.94
C HIS A 829 -18.40 -34.69 -14.09
N GLU A 830 -18.02 -35.54 -15.05
CA GLU A 830 -18.93 -36.07 -16.06
C GLU A 830 -19.48 -37.42 -15.60
N ASN A 831 -20.80 -37.63 -15.75
CA ASN A 831 -21.40 -38.92 -15.40
C ASN A 831 -21.02 -39.99 -16.43
N ASN A 832 -20.21 -40.95 -15.99
CA ASN A 832 -19.80 -42.12 -16.77
C ASN A 832 -20.39 -43.44 -16.24
N GLY A 833 -21.47 -43.37 -15.46
CA GLY A 833 -22.10 -44.50 -14.76
C GLY A 833 -21.68 -44.66 -13.29
N SER A 834 -20.64 -43.95 -12.85
CA SER A 834 -20.17 -43.99 -11.46
C SER A 834 -20.78 -42.90 -10.56
N TYR A 835 -21.50 -41.93 -11.16
CA TYR A 835 -22.12 -40.80 -10.47
C TYR A 835 -23.63 -40.76 -10.72
N LYS A 836 -24.38 -40.13 -9.81
CA LYS A 836 -25.84 -39.97 -9.99
C LYS A 836 -26.19 -38.95 -11.08
N GLU A 837 -25.32 -37.96 -11.28
CA GLU A 837 -25.53 -36.86 -12.21
C GLU A 837 -24.19 -36.36 -12.79
N THR A 838 -24.27 -35.40 -13.72
CA THR A 838 -23.10 -34.65 -14.20
C THR A 838 -23.10 -33.30 -13.48
N ARG A 839 -21.94 -32.86 -12.99
CA ARG A 839 -21.78 -31.55 -12.37
C ARG A 839 -20.69 -30.74 -13.07
N GLN A 840 -21.07 -29.64 -13.71
CA GLN A 840 -20.16 -28.68 -14.33
C GLN A 840 -20.20 -27.34 -13.58
N PRO A 841 -19.12 -26.54 -13.62
CA PRO A 841 -19.12 -25.21 -13.02
C PRO A 841 -20.27 -24.31 -13.51
N THR A 842 -20.68 -24.43 -14.77
CA THR A 842 -21.80 -23.66 -15.33
C THR A 842 -23.14 -23.95 -14.65
N ASP A 843 -23.32 -25.17 -14.12
CA ASP A 843 -24.54 -25.55 -13.41
C ASP A 843 -24.66 -24.78 -12.09
N ASP A 844 -23.52 -24.47 -11.47
CA ASP A 844 -23.40 -23.67 -10.23
C ASP A 844 -23.51 -22.16 -10.42
N PHE A 845 -23.38 -21.67 -11.65
CA PHE A 845 -23.29 -20.24 -11.94
C PHE A 845 -24.31 -19.75 -12.98
N GLU A 846 -25.49 -20.39 -13.01
CA GLU A 846 -26.62 -19.99 -13.86
C GLU A 846 -26.24 -19.96 -15.36
N GLY A 847 -25.46 -20.94 -15.80
CA GLY A 847 -24.96 -21.04 -17.18
C GLY A 847 -23.80 -20.11 -17.52
N ARG A 848 -23.36 -19.24 -16.61
CA ARG A 848 -22.23 -18.32 -16.83
C ARG A 848 -20.91 -19.07 -16.80
N ARG A 849 -20.06 -18.83 -17.79
CA ARG A 849 -18.70 -19.38 -17.87
C ARG A 849 -17.73 -18.48 -17.13
N MET A 850 -16.97 -19.08 -16.22
CA MET A 850 -15.97 -18.39 -15.42
C MET A 850 -14.96 -17.64 -16.30
N PHE A 851 -14.60 -16.41 -15.91
CA PHE A 851 -13.72 -15.47 -16.62
C PHE A 851 -14.24 -14.90 -17.95
N TYR A 852 -15.09 -15.63 -18.67
CA TYR A 852 -15.61 -15.18 -19.97
C TYR A 852 -16.87 -14.34 -19.84
N ASP A 853 -17.77 -14.74 -18.94
CA ASP A 853 -19.05 -14.09 -18.71
C ASP A 853 -19.03 -13.28 -17.38
N PHE A 854 -17.83 -12.96 -16.88
CA PHE A 854 -17.64 -12.12 -15.70
C PHE A 854 -18.04 -10.67 -15.99
N THR A 855 -18.88 -10.12 -15.12
CA THR A 855 -19.12 -8.68 -15.04
C THR A 855 -17.92 -7.95 -14.43
N THR A 856 -17.91 -6.62 -14.51
CA THR A 856 -17.01 -5.75 -13.75
C THR A 856 -16.92 -6.13 -12.27
N ASP A 857 -18.07 -6.38 -11.63
CA ASP A 857 -18.12 -6.67 -10.21
C ASP A 857 -17.58 -8.06 -9.90
N ASP A 858 -17.81 -9.04 -10.78
CA ASP A 858 -17.22 -10.38 -10.66
C ASP A 858 -15.69 -10.33 -10.69
N TRP A 859 -15.11 -9.55 -11.62
CA TRP A 859 -13.67 -9.31 -11.68
C TRP A 859 -13.15 -8.61 -10.44
N ASN A 860 -13.82 -7.56 -9.95
CA ASN A 860 -13.40 -6.86 -8.74
C ASN A 860 -13.42 -7.78 -7.51
N ARG A 861 -14.47 -8.61 -7.37
CA ARG A 861 -14.55 -9.65 -6.33
C ARG A 861 -13.42 -10.66 -6.46
N MET A 862 -13.12 -11.12 -7.67
CA MET A 862 -12.02 -12.05 -7.92
C MET A 862 -10.66 -11.45 -7.52
N PHE A 863 -10.35 -10.20 -7.92
CA PHE A 863 -9.09 -9.56 -7.54
C PHE A 863 -8.96 -9.39 -6.03
N ASN A 864 -10.04 -9.01 -5.33
CA ASN A 864 -10.03 -8.93 -3.87
C ASN A 864 -9.79 -10.30 -3.23
N PHE A 865 -10.46 -11.35 -3.70
CA PHE A 865 -10.23 -12.71 -3.21
C PHE A 865 -8.77 -13.13 -3.38
N LEU A 866 -8.18 -12.90 -4.56
CA LEU A 866 -6.78 -13.23 -4.84
C LEU A 866 -5.81 -12.42 -3.97
N ALA A 867 -6.08 -11.14 -3.74
CA ALA A 867 -5.28 -10.31 -2.84
C ALA A 867 -5.38 -10.80 -1.39
N GLN A 868 -6.54 -11.29 -0.95
CA GLN A 868 -6.75 -11.90 0.37
C GLN A 868 -6.02 -13.25 0.49
N CYS A 869 -5.98 -14.08 -0.57
CA CYS A 869 -5.16 -15.29 -0.61
C CYS A 869 -3.66 -14.98 -0.41
N LEU A 870 -3.16 -13.95 -1.09
CA LEU A 870 -1.79 -13.48 -0.97
C LEU A 870 -1.48 -12.91 0.42
N ASN A 871 -2.40 -12.12 0.98
CA ASN A 871 -2.30 -11.65 2.37
C ASN A 871 -2.20 -12.84 3.35
N PHE A 872 -3.05 -13.86 3.21
CA PHE A 872 -3.00 -15.05 4.06
C PHE A 872 -1.65 -15.78 3.93
N TYR A 873 -1.16 -16.01 2.70
CA TYR A 873 0.16 -16.63 2.48
C TYR A 873 1.29 -15.86 3.17
N LEU A 874 1.33 -14.53 3.03
CA LEU A 874 2.35 -13.67 3.65
C LEU A 874 2.25 -13.61 5.18
N SER A 875 1.05 -13.84 5.74
CA SER A 875 0.83 -13.93 7.18
C SER A 875 1.28 -15.28 7.78
N CYS A 876 1.53 -16.28 6.93
CA CYS A 876 1.73 -17.66 7.37
C CYS A 876 3.22 -18.04 7.41
N PRO A 877 3.76 -18.40 8.60
CA PRO A 877 5.17 -18.78 8.77
C PRO A 877 5.46 -20.19 8.28
N GLU A 878 4.45 -21.05 8.19
CA GLU A 878 4.60 -22.47 7.87
C GLU A 878 3.98 -22.83 6.51
N LYS A 879 4.43 -23.95 5.96
CA LYS A 879 3.86 -24.55 4.75
C LYS A 879 2.53 -25.22 5.07
N VAL A 880 1.44 -24.71 4.50
CA VAL A 880 0.12 -25.34 4.63
C VAL A 880 0.01 -26.52 3.66
N LYS A 881 -0.08 -27.74 4.19
CA LYS A 881 -0.28 -28.97 3.41
C LYS A 881 -1.78 -29.34 3.36
N PRO A 882 -2.26 -29.99 2.30
CA PRO A 882 -3.58 -30.61 2.32
C PRO A 882 -3.59 -31.82 3.27
N PRO A 883 -4.77 -32.34 3.64
CA PRO A 883 -4.87 -33.66 4.26
C PRO A 883 -4.16 -34.72 3.40
N MET A 884 -3.16 -35.39 3.99
CA MET A 884 -2.24 -36.24 3.22
C MET A 884 -2.72 -37.69 3.08
N ASN A 885 -3.72 -38.14 3.84
CA ASN A 885 -4.11 -39.56 3.91
C ASN A 885 -4.45 -40.15 2.53
N ASN A 886 -5.41 -39.56 1.81
CA ASN A 886 -5.80 -40.03 0.47
C ASN A 886 -4.71 -39.77 -0.57
N ILE A 887 -3.96 -38.68 -0.43
CA ILE A 887 -2.84 -38.35 -1.33
C ILE A 887 -1.73 -39.40 -1.22
N GLN A 888 -1.35 -39.79 0.00
CA GLN A 888 -0.36 -40.82 0.27
C GLN A 888 -0.82 -42.18 -0.27
N LYS A 889 -2.06 -42.58 0.01
CA LYS A 889 -2.65 -43.81 -0.54
C LYS A 889 -2.62 -43.80 -2.08
N ARG A 890 -2.94 -42.68 -2.72
CA ARG A 890 -2.87 -42.51 -4.19
C ARG A 890 -1.43 -42.60 -4.72
N ASN A 891 -0.47 -41.98 -4.05
CA ASN A 891 0.94 -42.05 -4.42
C ASN A 891 1.50 -43.47 -4.28
N LEU A 892 1.14 -44.18 -3.20
CA LEU A 892 1.48 -45.59 -2.99
C LEU A 892 0.93 -46.45 -4.13
N LEU A 893 -0.36 -46.29 -4.47
CA LEU A 893 -1.02 -46.98 -5.59
C LEU A 893 -0.33 -46.70 -6.94
N SER A 894 -0.06 -45.44 -7.26
CA SER A 894 0.61 -45.02 -8.51
C SER A 894 2.02 -45.61 -8.65
N SER A 895 2.71 -45.77 -7.52
CA SER A 895 4.08 -46.26 -7.48
C SER A 895 4.19 -47.79 -7.44
N MET A 896 3.25 -48.51 -6.80
CA MET A 896 3.22 -49.98 -6.82
C MET A 896 2.53 -50.56 -8.08
N GLY A 897 1.59 -49.82 -8.66
CA GLY A 897 0.82 -50.20 -9.84
C GLY A 897 -0.44 -51.01 -9.50
N GLY A 898 -1.50 -50.77 -10.29
CA GLY A 898 -2.83 -51.38 -10.10
C GLY A 898 -2.82 -52.91 -10.11
N ARG A 899 -2.11 -53.51 -11.09
CA ARG A 899 -1.98 -54.97 -11.22
C ARG A 899 -1.41 -55.65 -9.98
N PHE A 900 -0.40 -55.05 -9.33
CA PHE A 900 0.13 -55.60 -8.07
C PHE A 900 -0.88 -55.48 -6.94
N PHE A 901 -1.57 -54.35 -6.84
CA PHE A 901 -2.55 -54.11 -5.79
C PHE A 901 -3.73 -55.09 -5.90
N GLU A 902 -4.33 -55.24 -7.09
CA GLU A 902 -5.45 -56.17 -7.32
C GLU A 902 -5.07 -57.63 -7.03
N TRP A 903 -3.88 -58.04 -7.46
CA TRP A 903 -3.33 -59.34 -7.09
C TRP A 903 -3.17 -59.48 -5.57
N ALA A 904 -2.59 -58.48 -4.90
CA ALA A 904 -2.34 -58.53 -3.46
C ALA A 904 -3.64 -58.55 -2.64
N GLU A 905 -4.67 -57.80 -3.03
CA GLU A 905 -6.01 -57.83 -2.42
C GLU A 905 -6.62 -59.23 -2.48
N THR A 906 -6.45 -59.92 -3.61
CA THR A 906 -6.93 -61.28 -3.79
C THR A 906 -6.06 -62.28 -3.01
N TYR A 907 -4.75 -62.13 -3.12
CA TYR A 907 -3.77 -63.07 -2.58
C TYR A 907 -3.70 -63.02 -1.06
N PHE A 908 -3.87 -61.85 -0.44
CA PHE A 908 -3.94 -61.65 1.03
C PHE A 908 -5.37 -61.43 1.53
N GLY A 909 -6.39 -61.72 0.72
CA GLY A 909 -7.78 -61.54 1.12
C GLY A 909 -8.15 -62.33 2.38
N ILE A 910 -9.19 -61.90 3.10
CA ILE A 910 -9.62 -62.50 4.39
C ILE A 910 -9.82 -64.02 4.27
N GLU A 911 -10.40 -64.47 3.15
CA GLU A 911 -10.67 -65.89 2.88
C GLU A 911 -9.40 -66.74 2.66
N SER A 912 -8.26 -66.09 2.36
CA SER A 912 -6.99 -66.77 2.09
C SER A 912 -6.23 -67.19 3.35
N ASN A 913 -6.62 -66.66 4.53
CA ASN A 913 -5.95 -66.86 5.82
C ASN A 913 -4.42 -66.57 5.80
N ARG A 914 -3.98 -65.69 4.89
CA ARG A 914 -2.55 -65.33 4.71
C ARG A 914 -2.14 -64.04 5.44
N LEU A 915 -3.10 -63.22 5.88
CA LEU A 915 -2.85 -62.14 6.84
C LEU A 915 -2.54 -62.73 8.23
N ASP A 916 -1.72 -62.03 9.00
CA ASP A 916 -1.25 -62.45 10.33
C ASP A 916 -0.54 -63.83 10.37
N ASN A 917 -0.13 -64.33 9.21
CA ASN A 917 0.57 -65.60 9.04
C ASN A 917 1.82 -65.43 8.15
N PRO A 918 2.89 -66.23 8.35
CA PRO A 918 4.07 -66.18 7.50
C PRO A 918 3.78 -66.82 6.13
N VAL A 919 4.08 -66.11 5.05
CA VAL A 919 3.90 -66.54 3.66
C VAL A 919 5.25 -66.68 2.97
N CYS A 920 5.46 -67.72 2.18
CA CYS A 920 6.71 -67.90 1.43
C CYS A 920 6.89 -66.78 0.39
N LYS A 921 7.97 -66.00 0.51
CA LYS A 921 8.24 -64.84 -0.37
C LYS A 921 8.47 -65.24 -1.81
N ARG A 922 9.13 -66.37 -2.05
CA ARG A 922 9.42 -66.89 -3.39
C ARG A 922 8.13 -67.29 -4.10
N GLU A 923 7.26 -68.05 -3.43
CA GLU A 923 5.98 -68.49 -3.98
C GLU A 923 5.04 -67.31 -4.24
N ALA A 924 4.95 -66.35 -3.32
CA ALA A 924 4.13 -65.15 -3.52
C ALA A 924 4.61 -64.34 -4.74
N LYS A 925 5.93 -64.23 -4.94
CA LYS A 925 6.50 -63.54 -6.10
C LYS A 925 6.23 -64.30 -7.42
N GLU A 926 6.41 -65.61 -7.42
CA GLU A 926 6.15 -66.47 -8.58
C GLU A 926 4.66 -66.45 -8.96
N ASP A 927 3.76 -66.49 -7.97
CA ASP A 927 2.31 -66.39 -8.15
C ASP A 927 1.91 -65.06 -8.81
N TYR A 928 2.44 -63.94 -8.30
CA TYR A 928 2.23 -62.63 -8.91
C TYR A 928 2.73 -62.58 -10.37
N MET A 929 3.95 -63.05 -10.62
CA MET A 929 4.54 -63.05 -11.96
C MET A 929 3.74 -63.90 -12.95
N ASN A 930 3.20 -65.04 -12.50
CA ASN A 930 2.41 -65.95 -13.33
C ASN A 930 1.01 -65.40 -13.63
N ASN A 931 0.31 -64.88 -12.62
CA ASN A 931 -1.04 -64.31 -12.77
C ASN A 931 -1.03 -63.08 -13.70
N GLU A 932 -0.04 -62.19 -13.56
CA GLU A 932 0.08 -60.97 -14.36
C GLU A 932 0.95 -61.10 -15.61
N ARG A 933 1.44 -62.32 -15.91
CA ARG A 933 2.31 -62.63 -17.07
C ARG A 933 3.57 -61.74 -17.14
N ILE A 934 4.18 -61.44 -16.00
CA ILE A 934 5.38 -60.60 -15.89
C ILE A 934 6.63 -61.43 -16.16
N ARG A 935 7.42 -61.05 -17.17
CA ARG A 935 8.63 -61.80 -17.58
C ARG A 935 9.80 -61.69 -16.60
N ASP A 936 9.99 -60.52 -15.99
CA ASP A 936 11.08 -60.27 -15.05
C ASP A 936 10.66 -59.25 -13.98
N LEU A 937 10.91 -59.59 -12.72
CA LEU A 937 10.66 -58.75 -11.56
C LEU A 937 11.77 -59.01 -10.54
N SER A 938 12.50 -57.98 -10.13
CA SER A 938 13.53 -58.15 -9.10
C SER A 938 12.91 -58.42 -7.73
N THR A 939 13.58 -59.22 -6.89
CA THR A 939 13.11 -59.50 -5.53
C THR A 939 13.07 -58.23 -4.66
N GLN A 940 13.96 -57.26 -4.93
CA GLN A 940 13.96 -55.96 -4.28
C GLN A 940 12.69 -55.16 -4.62
N LYS A 941 12.32 -55.09 -5.90
CA LYS A 941 11.12 -54.38 -6.36
C LYS A 941 9.83 -55.02 -5.85
N PHE A 942 9.77 -56.36 -5.82
CA PHE A 942 8.65 -57.07 -5.19
C PHE A 942 8.54 -56.75 -3.69
N THR A 943 9.66 -56.75 -2.96
CA THR A 943 9.69 -56.38 -1.53
C THR A 943 9.22 -54.94 -1.32
N GLU A 944 9.64 -54.02 -2.20
CA GLU A 944 9.20 -52.63 -2.18
C GLU A 944 7.68 -52.51 -2.37
N TYR A 945 7.10 -53.26 -3.30
CA TYR A 945 5.65 -53.31 -3.51
C TYR A 945 4.91 -53.86 -2.29
N CYS A 946 5.39 -54.94 -1.67
CA CYS A 946 4.83 -55.45 -0.41
C CYS A 946 4.87 -54.39 0.71
N LYS A 947 5.99 -53.67 0.87
CA LYS A 947 6.09 -52.58 1.86
C LYS A 947 5.09 -51.46 1.60
N LYS A 948 4.88 -51.08 0.33
CA LYS A 948 3.88 -50.07 -0.07
C LYS A 948 2.46 -50.56 0.21
N TYR A 949 2.18 -51.83 -0.04
CA TYR A 949 0.90 -52.47 0.27
C TYR A 949 0.60 -52.48 1.78
N ALA A 950 1.59 -52.82 2.62
CA ALA A 950 1.45 -52.71 4.07
C ALA A 950 1.15 -51.26 4.50
N ALA A 951 1.90 -50.29 3.98
CA ALA A 951 1.70 -48.88 4.29
C ALA A 951 0.32 -48.37 3.86
N TYR A 952 -0.20 -48.86 2.73
CA TYR A 952 -1.54 -48.51 2.23
C TYR A 952 -2.65 -48.92 3.20
N HIS A 953 -2.55 -50.14 3.75
CA HIS A 953 -3.52 -50.70 4.71
C HIS A 953 -3.20 -50.39 6.18
N GLY A 954 -2.04 -49.80 6.48
CA GLY A 954 -1.58 -49.57 7.84
C GLY A 954 -1.10 -50.84 8.56
N TYR A 955 -0.77 -51.90 7.83
CA TYR A 955 -0.21 -53.14 8.36
C TYR A 955 1.25 -52.96 8.79
N ASP A 956 1.70 -53.77 9.75
CA ASP A 956 3.11 -53.89 10.07
C ASP A 956 3.76 -54.95 9.18
N TYR A 957 4.67 -54.52 8.29
CA TYR A 957 5.36 -55.41 7.37
C TYR A 957 6.61 -56.01 8.02
N ASN A 958 6.63 -57.34 8.11
CA ASN A 958 7.66 -58.12 8.77
C ASN A 958 8.00 -57.53 10.15
N PRO A 959 7.16 -57.67 11.19
CA PRO A 959 7.42 -57.10 12.53
C PRO A 959 8.81 -57.45 13.08
N GLN A 960 9.48 -56.53 13.78
CA GLN A 960 10.88 -56.67 14.21
C GLN A 960 11.15 -57.93 15.03
N GLU A 961 10.23 -58.30 15.91
CA GLU A 961 10.28 -59.48 16.77
C GLU A 961 10.21 -60.82 16.02
N LEU A 962 9.77 -60.80 14.75
CA LEU A 962 9.72 -62.00 13.90
C LEU A 962 10.98 -62.13 13.02
N ARG A 963 11.87 -61.14 13.04
CA ARG A 963 13.08 -61.10 12.21
C ARG A 963 14.26 -61.78 12.91
N ASN A 964 15.20 -62.29 12.13
CA ASN A 964 16.50 -62.76 12.60
C ASN A 964 17.52 -61.61 12.67
N SER A 965 18.77 -61.93 13.05
CA SER A 965 19.89 -60.97 13.11
C SER A 965 20.28 -60.32 11.77
N GLN A 966 19.73 -60.80 10.64
CA GLN A 966 19.93 -60.26 9.29
C GLN A 966 18.70 -59.51 8.77
N ASP A 967 17.76 -59.13 9.67
CA ASP A 967 16.54 -58.39 9.37
C ASP A 967 15.56 -59.15 8.44
N ARG A 968 15.61 -60.49 8.44
CA ARG A 968 14.76 -61.36 7.60
C ARG A 968 13.93 -62.32 8.45
N ILE A 969 12.76 -62.70 7.96
CA ILE A 969 11.97 -63.79 8.54
C ILE A 969 12.32 -65.07 7.78
N ILE A 970 12.88 -66.08 8.46
CA ILE A 970 13.14 -67.40 7.85
C ILE A 970 12.23 -68.42 8.51
N ARG A 971 11.41 -69.10 7.72
CA ARG A 971 10.50 -70.17 8.15
C ARG A 971 10.68 -71.40 7.28
N GLU A 972 10.28 -72.55 7.81
CA GLU A 972 10.30 -73.79 7.04
C GLU A 972 8.98 -73.92 6.27
N PHE A 973 9.08 -73.96 4.94
CA PHE A 973 7.98 -74.23 4.02
C PHE A 973 8.32 -75.49 3.23
N PHE A 974 7.43 -76.49 3.21
CA PHE A 974 7.61 -77.74 2.46
C PHE A 974 8.98 -78.43 2.68
N GLY A 975 9.50 -78.43 3.91
CA GLY A 975 10.78 -79.05 4.27
C GLY A 975 12.03 -78.24 3.89
N LYS A 976 11.88 -76.98 3.44
CA LYS A 976 12.99 -76.06 3.11
C LYS A 976 12.88 -74.76 3.90
N LYS A 977 14.02 -74.25 4.38
CA LYS A 977 14.09 -72.92 5.03
C LYS A 977 14.09 -71.84 3.95
N GLU A 978 13.00 -71.09 3.87
CA GLU A 978 12.84 -69.99 2.91
C GLU A 978 12.50 -68.66 3.63
N GLU A 979 12.74 -67.54 2.93
CA GLU A 979 12.39 -66.21 3.42
C GLU A 979 10.86 -66.03 3.38
N ALA A 980 10.28 -65.60 4.49
CA ALA A 980 8.85 -65.31 4.61
C ALA A 980 8.56 -63.82 4.51
N ILE A 981 7.35 -63.49 4.06
CA ILE A 981 6.70 -62.19 4.24
C ILE A 981 5.58 -62.34 5.27
N TYR A 982 5.36 -61.31 6.07
CA TYR A 982 4.33 -61.26 7.11
C TYR A 982 3.68 -59.89 7.13
N PHE A 983 2.36 -59.84 7.08
CA PHE A 983 1.56 -58.63 7.27
C PHE A 983 0.79 -58.77 8.56
N ARG A 984 1.10 -57.94 9.57
CA ARG A 984 0.31 -57.91 10.80
C ARG A 984 -0.82 -56.90 10.69
N THR A 985 -2.05 -57.33 10.92
CA THR A 985 -3.20 -56.44 11.04
C THR A 985 -3.20 -55.79 12.43
N LYS A 986 -3.57 -54.51 12.51
CA LYS A 986 -3.77 -53.86 13.81
C LYS A 986 -5.20 -54.22 14.26
N THR A 987 -5.34 -55.05 15.29
CA THR A 987 -6.65 -55.49 15.79
C THR A 987 -7.50 -54.28 16.19
N SER A 988 -8.73 -54.20 15.69
CA SER A 988 -9.77 -53.30 16.22
C SER A 988 -10.16 -53.78 17.62
N ALA A 989 -9.61 -53.15 18.64
CA ALA A 989 -10.09 -53.22 20.02
C ALA A 989 -10.47 -51.79 20.47
N PRO A 990 -11.52 -51.64 21.31
CA PRO A 990 -12.11 -50.34 21.62
C PRO A 990 -11.10 -49.40 22.29
N LEU A 991 -11.19 -48.12 21.93
CA LEU A 991 -10.39 -47.02 22.43
C LEU A 991 -10.20 -47.09 23.95
N ALA A 992 -8.97 -47.41 24.37
CA ALA A 992 -8.47 -47.03 25.68
C ALA A 992 -7.85 -45.64 25.56
N SER A 993 -8.29 -44.76 26.43
CA SER A 993 -7.88 -43.36 26.63
C SER A 993 -6.36 -43.14 26.60
N ASP A 994 -5.98 -42.02 26.00
CA ASP A 994 -4.73 -41.26 26.11
C ASP A 994 -3.61 -41.85 27.01
N SER A 995 -2.49 -42.17 26.35
CA SER A 995 -1.17 -41.97 26.96
C SER A 995 -0.14 -41.63 25.88
N GLU A 996 0.31 -40.38 25.89
CA GLU A 996 1.53 -39.80 25.33
C GLU A 996 2.37 -40.66 24.37
N VAL A 997 2.29 -40.36 23.07
CA VAL A 997 3.39 -40.63 22.14
C VAL A 997 4.30 -39.39 22.13
N LYS A 998 5.42 -39.47 22.84
CA LYS A 998 6.52 -38.50 22.73
C LYS A 998 7.13 -38.57 21.33
N TYR A 999 7.13 -37.45 20.62
CA TYR A 999 7.97 -37.26 19.43
C TYR A 999 9.46 -37.25 19.84
N PRO A 1000 10.36 -37.88 19.08
CA PRO A 1000 11.79 -37.63 19.24
C PRO A 1000 12.09 -36.16 18.88
N ASP A 1001 12.76 -35.48 19.79
CA ASP A 1001 13.19 -34.09 19.71
C ASP A 1001 14.05 -33.84 18.45
N PRO A 1002 13.68 -32.91 17.54
CA PRO A 1002 14.46 -32.59 16.36
C PRO A 1002 15.54 -31.53 16.67
N ASN A 1003 16.36 -31.70 17.72
CA ASN A 1003 17.64 -31.00 17.86
C ASN A 1003 18.43 -31.46 19.10
N PRO A 1004 19.56 -32.19 18.98
CA PRO A 1004 20.50 -32.27 20.09
C PRO A 1004 21.34 -30.97 20.10
N GLY A 1005 20.89 -29.98 20.86
CA GLY A 1005 21.71 -28.93 21.48
C GLY A 1005 22.62 -28.09 20.58
N ILE A 1006 22.13 -26.93 20.15
CA ILE A 1006 22.97 -25.74 19.95
C ILE A 1006 22.59 -24.73 21.02
N ASP A 1007 23.50 -24.54 21.99
CA ASP A 1007 23.44 -23.52 23.03
C ASP A 1007 23.69 -22.14 22.41
N PHE A 1008 22.70 -21.25 22.48
CA PHE A 1008 22.77 -19.86 22.00
C PHE A 1008 23.17 -18.87 23.09
N SER A 1009 24.00 -19.27 24.06
CA SER A 1009 24.63 -18.32 24.98
C SER A 1009 25.78 -17.56 24.29
N PRO A 1010 25.85 -16.22 24.40
CA PRO A 1010 26.96 -15.46 23.83
C PRO A 1010 28.24 -15.73 24.64
N ARG A 1011 29.23 -16.39 24.02
CA ARG A 1011 30.58 -16.50 24.60
C ARG A 1011 31.36 -15.21 24.36
N PRO A 1012 32.16 -14.77 25.36
CA PRO A 1012 33.01 -13.58 25.25
C PRO A 1012 34.19 -13.81 24.29
N PRO A 1013 34.77 -12.74 23.72
CA PRO A 1013 35.87 -12.85 22.78
C PRO A 1013 37.18 -13.00 23.57
N ASP A 1014 37.98 -14.03 23.27
CA ASP A 1014 39.43 -13.96 23.47
C ASP A 1014 40.18 -15.06 22.70
N ALA A 1015 41.23 -14.59 22.01
CA ALA A 1015 42.56 -15.15 21.77
C ALA A 1015 42.79 -16.39 20.86
N GLU A 1016 43.47 -16.08 19.75
CA GLU A 1016 44.72 -16.67 19.23
C GLU A 1016 44.77 -17.94 18.33
N MET A 1017 45.45 -17.72 17.18
CA MET A 1017 46.33 -18.62 16.39
C MET A 1017 45.67 -19.78 15.62
N ASP A 1018 46.08 -20.19 14.42
CA ASP A 1018 47.15 -19.82 13.49
C ASP A 1018 46.86 -20.56 12.17
N PHE A 1019 47.32 -19.99 11.04
CA PHE A 1019 47.29 -20.47 9.63
C PHE A 1019 46.02 -20.32 8.79
#